data_AF-A0A938MND1-F1
#
_entry.id   AF-A0A938MND1-F1
#
_cell.length_a   1.000
_cell.length_b   1.000
_cell.length_c   1.000
_cell.angle_alpha   90.00
_cell.angle_beta   90.00
_cell.angle_gamma   90.00
#
_symmetry.space_group_name_H-M   'P 1'
#
loop_
_entity.id
_entity.type
_entity.pdbx_description
1 polymer ?
#
loop_
_entity_poly.entity_id
_entity_poly.type
_entity_poly.pdbx_seq_one_letter_code
_entity_poly.pdbx_strand_id
1 'polypeptide(L)'
;MFMNASRIVAMIAAGVLVVVSLILGRSANSAIRLGLLVEHTPVSWTAAVLPGPTAVQGRVEVPAEVLYGSLSRGACVYYRELVEREETDSDGNTSWETVTDRSFHIPFSLQDRAGSLRIDPGDAEIRAPQVHQHQEGDLRYTEYAIRPGHELFAFGKWDGTRFRSDESVPYLVSALGEAQYRSGKGIQSLVTCSLAIAGACFAVFFLCMVFRWHHVFVYVLLLTTLPPLWLFLQWYSLARSQFEFADRYLGAAQSHIANAPPDTITSALWKTVFNDGIERMEAYRAKWPNRLLAWSTGIRRFRPLDMSAAERELGARFPLRPRPEAALAAWGGMLFGTIGIAALLGLTLLAFRRLKVKLLIENLPTTPVAGVVVGATELSGNAVSEPNWLTSRYTGTPCAWFKYVTKEKQGSGKNSRWVVIESGEEGTPFRLRDASGDIRVHPAKAAVTGRRVLHEREGNRVKSEWVVDEADPLYVLGAARQVEPEDDVLSIAHDAETPYLISIRAEPDIQMSFARSGFLYLNLALIGGTVALLALLAIRGFSPFDFFLAGLLPPFYLTGLSLFFMYNDLVFLKNRMQRAVAMIDVALKKRADLTPQLVDVTRAYLEYERDTHETLTTMRAQSGKSVEEIQQGLASQAAGVSQWRAIVEKYPDLKGSQVVQQLQRRLTELENEIAFCRQSYNDAAERYNTRIGTLPDLLVAKPFGYKPARYLAYGAEVHSVPSANVEA
;
A
#
# COMPACT_ATOMS: atom_id res chain seq x y z
N MET A 1 -28.06 -15.33 5.15
CA MET A 1 -26.61 -15.24 4.82
C MET A 1 -25.92 -14.47 5.94
N PHE A 2 -25.47 -15.15 6.99
CA PHE A 2 -24.88 -14.49 8.16
C PHE A 2 -23.43 -14.10 7.87
N MET A 3 -23.06 -12.87 8.25
CA MET A 3 -21.70 -12.35 8.11
C MET A 3 -20.80 -13.02 9.17
N ASN A 4 -19.69 -13.64 8.76
CA ASN A 4 -18.72 -14.23 9.70
C ASN A 4 -18.18 -13.17 10.68
N ALA A 5 -17.87 -13.57 11.92
CA ALA A 5 -17.39 -12.67 12.99
C ALA A 5 -16.20 -11.79 12.56
N SER A 6 -15.28 -12.31 11.75
CA SER A 6 -14.14 -11.55 11.20
C SER A 6 -14.56 -10.38 10.30
N ARG A 7 -15.67 -10.51 9.56
CA ARG A 7 -16.22 -9.45 8.71
C ARG A 7 -16.90 -8.37 9.54
N ILE A 8 -17.57 -8.73 10.63
CA ILE A 8 -18.16 -7.78 11.57
C ILE A 8 -17.06 -6.94 12.22
N VAL A 9 -15.98 -7.58 12.71
CA VAL A 9 -14.83 -6.88 13.28
C VAL A 9 -14.18 -5.94 12.25
N ALA A 10 -13.99 -6.39 11.01
CA ALA A 10 -13.43 -5.55 9.95
C ALA A 10 -14.35 -4.36 9.60
N MET A 11 -15.66 -4.53 9.62
CA MET A 11 -16.63 -3.47 9.37
C MET A 11 -16.63 -2.42 10.48
N ILE A 12 -16.62 -2.85 11.75
CA ILE A 12 -16.50 -1.95 12.90
C ILE A 12 -15.17 -1.20 12.84
N ALA A 13 -14.06 -1.90 12.57
CA ALA A 13 -12.75 -1.29 12.44
C ALA A 13 -12.72 -0.24 11.31
N ALA A 14 -13.29 -0.53 10.14
CA ALA A 14 -13.38 0.42 9.05
C ALA A 14 -14.18 1.67 9.45
N GLY A 15 -15.34 1.50 10.08
CA GLY A 15 -16.18 2.62 10.53
C GLY A 15 -15.48 3.50 11.57
N VAL A 16 -14.86 2.89 12.58
CA VAL A 16 -14.09 3.61 13.60
C VAL A 16 -12.92 4.38 12.97
N LEU A 17 -12.18 3.76 12.06
CA LEU A 17 -11.03 4.39 11.41
C LEU A 17 -11.43 5.58 10.53
N VAL A 18 -12.59 5.55 9.86
CA VAL A 18 -13.11 6.71 9.13
C VAL A 18 -13.40 7.86 10.10
N VAL A 19 -14.10 7.60 11.20
CA VAL A 19 -14.46 8.64 12.19
C VAL A 19 -13.20 9.23 12.83
N VAL A 20 -12.28 8.37 13.29
CA VAL A 20 -11.01 8.78 13.89
C VAL A 20 -10.17 9.58 12.90
N SER A 21 -10.07 9.15 11.64
CA SER A 21 -9.36 9.89 10.58
C SER A 21 -9.94 11.29 10.36
N LEU A 22 -11.27 11.44 10.37
CA LEU A 22 -11.92 12.76 10.25
C LEU A 22 -11.65 13.66 11.46
N ILE A 23 -11.70 13.12 12.68
CA ILE A 23 -11.40 13.87 13.92
C ILE A 23 -9.94 14.33 13.93
N LEU A 24 -9.01 13.42 13.64
CA LEU A 24 -7.58 13.73 13.57
C LEU A 24 -7.27 14.72 12.46
N GLY A 25 -7.92 14.61 11.31
CA GLY A 25 -7.81 15.59 10.23
C GLY A 25 -8.26 17.00 10.62
N ARG A 26 -9.38 17.11 11.35
CA ARG A 26 -9.84 18.40 11.89
C ARG A 26 -8.86 18.98 12.91
N SER A 27 -8.32 18.13 13.80
CA SER A 27 -7.29 18.52 14.77
C SER A 27 -6.03 19.03 14.06
N ALA A 28 -5.56 18.31 13.04
CA ALA A 28 -4.41 18.72 12.26
C ALA A 28 -4.63 20.06 11.55
N ASN A 29 -5.79 20.23 10.91
CA ASN A 29 -6.16 21.51 10.30
C ASN A 29 -6.15 22.66 11.30
N SER A 30 -6.66 22.44 12.51
CA SER A 30 -6.67 23.48 13.54
C SER A 30 -5.25 23.90 13.91
N ALA A 31 -4.33 22.94 14.11
CA ALA A 31 -2.93 23.22 14.41
C ALA A 31 -2.23 23.97 13.25
N ILE A 32 -2.48 23.57 12.01
CA ILE A 32 -1.91 24.22 10.81
C ILE A 32 -2.43 25.65 10.68
N ARG A 33 -3.75 25.85 10.84
CA ARG A 33 -4.36 27.20 10.80
C ARG A 33 -3.68 28.13 11.79
N LEU A 34 -3.48 27.67 13.03
CA LEU A 34 -2.81 28.46 14.06
C LEU A 34 -1.36 28.80 13.69
N GLY A 35 -0.61 27.83 13.16
CA GLY A 35 0.77 28.07 12.70
C GLY A 35 0.83 29.08 11.54
N LEU A 36 -0.09 28.98 10.58
CA LEU A 36 -0.20 29.88 9.43
C LEU A 36 -0.65 31.29 9.81
N LEU A 37 -1.56 31.43 10.78
CA LEU A 37 -1.99 32.73 11.29
C LEU A 37 -0.81 33.52 11.85
N VAL A 38 0.03 32.87 12.65
CA VAL A 38 1.28 33.45 13.16
C VAL A 38 2.23 33.76 12.00
N GLU A 39 2.39 32.84 11.04
CA GLU A 39 3.26 33.02 9.86
C GLU A 39 2.81 34.13 8.90
N HIS A 40 1.53 34.47 8.82
CA HIS A 40 1.06 35.52 7.91
C HIS A 40 0.84 36.87 8.59
N THR A 41 0.84 36.92 9.93
CA THR A 41 0.65 38.17 10.69
C THR A 41 1.99 38.84 11.01
N PRO A 42 2.39 39.92 10.33
CA PRO A 42 3.69 40.56 10.53
C PRO A 42 3.91 41.00 11.99
N VAL A 43 5.16 40.93 12.46
CA VAL A 43 5.53 41.38 13.80
C VAL A 43 5.60 42.90 13.79
N SER A 44 4.64 43.53 14.45
CA SER A 44 4.55 44.97 14.60
C SER A 44 5.41 45.48 15.75
N TRP A 45 5.79 46.75 15.66
CA TRP A 45 6.36 47.51 16.75
C TRP A 45 5.30 47.83 17.81
N THR A 46 5.68 47.94 19.09
CA THR A 46 4.75 48.22 20.21
C THR A 46 3.98 49.53 20.03
N ALA A 47 4.55 50.52 19.33
CA ALA A 47 3.90 51.78 19.00
C ALA A 47 2.93 51.70 17.80
N ALA A 48 2.88 50.56 17.09
CA ALA A 48 2.19 50.40 15.82
C ALA A 48 1.26 49.17 15.80
N VAL A 49 0.60 48.89 16.92
CA VAL A 49 -0.37 47.78 17.00
C VAL A 49 -1.62 48.15 16.20
N LEU A 50 -2.01 47.28 15.27
CA LEU A 50 -3.24 47.43 14.50
C LEU A 50 -4.41 46.70 15.20
N PRO A 51 -5.64 47.21 15.12
CA PRO A 51 -6.81 46.47 15.56
C PRO A 51 -6.95 45.16 14.78
N GLY A 52 -7.29 44.09 15.50
CA GLY A 52 -7.37 42.74 14.96
C GLY A 52 -6.13 41.89 15.27
N PRO A 53 -5.95 40.75 14.58
CA PRO A 53 -4.81 39.86 14.77
C PRO A 53 -3.48 40.60 14.56
N THR A 54 -2.71 40.74 15.63
CA THR A 54 -1.42 41.43 15.61
C THR A 54 -0.39 40.62 16.39
N ALA A 55 0.85 40.62 15.90
CA ALA A 55 2.01 40.11 16.61
C ALA A 55 2.89 41.27 17.08
N VAL A 56 3.43 41.20 18.30
CA VAL A 56 4.35 42.19 18.87
C VAL A 56 5.49 41.46 19.57
N GLN A 57 6.68 42.03 19.54
CA GLN A 57 7.84 41.49 20.23
C GLN A 57 8.54 42.58 21.02
N GLY A 58 8.88 42.34 22.27
CA GLY A 58 9.48 43.34 23.14
C GLY A 58 10.12 42.73 24.38
N ARG A 59 10.89 43.54 25.12
CA ARG A 59 11.45 43.14 26.40
C ARG A 59 10.50 43.49 27.53
N VAL A 60 10.40 42.60 28.52
CA VAL A 60 9.60 42.85 29.72
C VAL A 60 10.24 43.98 30.51
N GLU A 61 9.53 45.09 30.65
CA GLU A 61 9.92 46.20 31.51
C GLU A 61 9.82 45.81 32.98
N VAL A 62 10.65 46.40 33.85
CA VAL A 62 10.57 46.17 35.30
C VAL A 62 9.27 46.79 35.81
N PRO A 63 8.26 46.01 36.22
CA PRO A 63 7.01 46.56 36.68
C PRO A 63 7.14 47.09 38.11
N ALA A 64 6.23 48.00 38.49
CA ALA A 64 6.18 48.55 39.85
C ALA A 64 5.84 47.47 40.89
N GLU A 65 5.06 46.47 40.49
CA GLU A 65 4.75 45.28 41.27
C GLU A 65 5.41 44.08 40.60
N VAL A 66 6.00 43.16 41.38
CA VAL A 66 6.58 41.91 40.89
C VAL A 66 6.07 40.74 41.72
N LEU A 67 5.93 39.59 41.08
CA LEU A 67 5.74 38.31 41.76
C LEU A 67 7.10 37.72 42.11
N TYR A 68 7.10 36.79 43.07
CA TYR A 68 8.27 35.98 43.39
C TYR A 68 7.92 34.52 43.17
N GLY A 69 8.72 33.82 42.35
CA GLY A 69 8.53 32.39 42.10
C GLY A 69 8.54 31.59 43.40
N SER A 70 7.65 30.58 43.51
CA SER A 70 7.51 29.78 44.73
C SER A 70 8.77 28.97 45.05
N LEU A 71 9.44 28.45 44.03
CA LEU A 71 10.63 27.60 44.15
C LEU A 71 11.90 28.43 43.97
N SER A 72 12.00 29.21 42.89
CA SER A 72 13.21 29.96 42.54
C SER A 72 13.41 31.24 43.36
N ARG A 73 12.34 31.75 44.00
CA ARG A 73 12.30 33.03 44.72
C ARG A 73 12.76 34.25 43.89
N GLY A 74 12.89 34.10 42.57
CA GLY A 74 13.28 35.17 41.67
C GLY A 74 12.09 36.08 41.33
N ALA A 75 12.36 37.37 41.13
CA ALA A 75 11.37 38.33 40.68
C ALA A 75 10.86 37.98 39.27
N CYS A 76 9.55 37.92 39.10
CA CYS A 76 8.89 37.51 37.87
C CYS A 76 7.57 38.27 37.65
N VAL A 77 7.10 38.27 36.40
CA VAL A 77 5.77 38.80 36.03
C VAL A 77 4.76 37.67 35.79
N TYR A 78 5.27 36.46 35.61
CA TYR A 78 4.53 35.21 35.49
C TYR A 78 5.36 34.07 36.06
N TYR A 79 4.73 33.16 36.78
CA TYR A 79 5.29 31.84 37.01
C TYR A 79 4.21 30.76 37.03
N ARG A 80 4.60 29.56 36.59
CA ARG A 80 3.81 28.33 36.65
C ARG A 80 4.58 27.30 37.44
N GLU A 81 3.92 26.76 38.45
CA GLU A 81 4.40 25.68 39.28
C GLU A 81 3.72 24.39 38.85
N LEU A 82 4.53 23.45 38.37
CA LEU A 82 4.10 22.13 37.94
C LEU A 82 4.72 21.09 38.88
N VAL A 83 3.86 20.36 39.58
CA VAL A 83 4.25 19.23 40.44
C VAL A 83 3.77 17.95 39.79
N GLU A 84 4.69 17.05 39.51
CA GLU A 84 4.42 15.76 38.89
C GLU A 84 4.88 14.63 39.82
N ARG A 85 4.16 13.50 39.83
CA ARG A 85 4.53 12.29 40.55
C ARG A 85 4.97 11.21 39.59
N GLU A 86 6.05 10.52 39.92
CA GLU A 86 6.47 9.32 39.22
C GLU A 86 5.58 8.14 39.62
N GLU A 87 4.85 7.58 38.67
CA GLU A 87 4.12 6.33 38.83
C GLU A 87 4.83 5.22 38.06
N THR A 88 5.00 4.07 38.71
CA THR A 88 5.51 2.84 38.07
C THR A 88 4.35 1.90 37.81
N ASP A 89 4.13 1.55 36.54
CA ASP A 89 3.11 0.57 36.20
C ASP A 89 3.50 -0.86 36.65
N SER A 90 2.55 -1.80 36.57
CA SER A 90 2.79 -3.21 36.92
C SER A 90 3.87 -3.89 36.06
N ASP A 91 4.24 -3.26 34.95
CA ASP A 91 5.13 -3.78 33.91
C ASP A 91 6.54 -3.16 34.04
N GLY A 92 6.75 -2.28 35.03
CA GLY A 92 8.03 -1.67 35.37
C GLY A 92 8.36 -0.38 34.61
N ASN A 93 7.41 0.18 33.84
CA ASN A 93 7.61 1.46 33.17
C ASN A 93 7.21 2.62 34.09
N THR A 94 8.07 3.64 34.15
CA THR A 94 7.77 4.86 34.91
C THR A 94 7.15 5.94 34.01
N SER A 95 6.18 6.66 34.55
CA SER A 95 5.53 7.80 33.90
C SER A 95 5.28 8.92 34.92
N TRP A 96 5.20 10.16 34.45
CA TRP A 96 4.96 11.32 35.30
C TRP A 96 3.49 11.72 35.20
N GLU A 97 2.78 11.74 36.34
CA GLU A 97 1.41 12.21 36.44
C GLU A 97 1.37 13.61 37.08
N THR A 98 0.63 14.55 36.50
CA THR A 98 0.50 15.89 37.06
C THR A 98 -0.36 15.88 38.33
N VAL A 99 0.25 16.23 39.46
CA VAL A 99 -0.42 16.35 40.77
C VAL A 99 -0.99 17.74 40.96
N THR A 100 -0.23 18.77 40.59
CA THR A 100 -0.65 20.16 40.76
C THR A 100 -0.08 21.01 39.63
N ASP A 101 -0.93 21.88 39.09
CA ASP A 101 -0.57 22.83 38.06
C ASP A 101 -1.22 24.17 38.41
N ARG A 102 -0.40 25.15 38.80
CA ARG A 102 -0.86 26.48 39.19
C ARG A 102 -0.05 27.54 38.47
N SER A 103 -0.72 28.59 38.00
CA SER A 103 -0.07 29.71 37.35
C SER A 103 -0.51 31.03 37.97
N PHE A 104 0.44 31.93 38.16
CA PHE A 104 0.25 33.26 38.70
C PHE A 104 0.82 34.29 37.74
N HIS A 105 0.15 35.43 37.62
CA HIS A 105 0.52 36.47 36.67
C HIS A 105 0.10 37.86 37.16
N ILE A 106 0.80 38.88 36.65
CA ILE A 106 0.42 40.29 36.78
C ILE A 106 0.52 40.96 35.41
N PRO A 107 -0.22 42.06 35.17
CA PRO A 107 -0.03 42.87 33.97
C PRO A 107 1.39 43.47 33.94
N PHE A 108 2.01 43.50 32.77
CA PHE A 108 3.35 44.04 32.58
C PHE A 108 3.44 44.80 31.24
N SER A 109 4.52 45.56 31.05
CA SER A 109 4.75 46.29 29.80
C SER A 109 5.82 45.62 28.95
N LEU A 110 5.59 45.53 27.65
CA LEU A 110 6.58 45.17 26.64
C LEU A 110 7.15 46.42 26.01
N GLN A 111 8.47 46.60 26.12
CA GLN A 111 9.19 47.73 25.57
C GLN A 111 10.00 47.31 24.35
N ASP A 112 9.96 48.13 23.30
CA ASP A 112 10.87 48.04 22.17
C ASP A 112 11.40 49.45 21.80
N ARG A 113 12.06 49.57 20.64
CA ARG A 113 12.66 50.85 20.19
C ARG A 113 11.64 51.91 19.80
N ALA A 114 10.40 51.52 19.49
CA ALA A 114 9.35 52.42 19.05
C ALA A 114 8.43 52.85 20.19
N GLY A 115 8.24 52.01 21.22
CA GLY A 115 7.40 52.36 22.37
C GLY A 115 7.29 51.29 23.45
N SER A 116 6.29 51.44 24.32
CA SER A 116 5.92 50.49 25.38
C SER A 116 4.45 50.12 25.26
N LEU A 117 4.12 48.83 25.37
CA LEU A 117 2.77 48.28 25.24
C LEU A 117 2.42 47.46 26.48
N ARG A 118 1.31 47.81 27.12
CA ARG A 118 0.79 47.05 28.27
C ARG A 118 0.18 45.72 27.83
N ILE A 119 0.60 44.63 28.46
CA ILE A 119 0.16 43.26 28.26
C ILE A 119 -0.52 42.77 29.54
N ASP A 120 -1.74 42.25 29.38
CA ASP A 120 -2.45 41.57 30.46
C ASP A 120 -2.55 40.08 30.09
N PRO A 121 -1.76 39.20 30.72
CA PRO A 121 -1.64 37.81 30.32
C PRO A 121 -2.82 36.91 30.76
N GLY A 122 -3.87 37.44 31.42
CA GLY A 122 -4.91 36.63 32.07
C GLY A 122 -5.61 35.60 31.17
N ASP A 123 -5.88 35.93 29.91
CA ASP A 123 -6.53 35.03 28.94
C ASP A 123 -5.54 34.38 27.95
N ALA A 124 -4.23 34.52 28.18
CA ALA A 124 -3.18 34.08 27.25
C ALA A 124 -2.77 32.61 27.47
N GLU A 125 -2.50 31.90 26.38
CA GLU A 125 -1.63 30.72 26.39
C GLU A 125 -0.20 31.20 26.63
N ILE A 126 0.37 30.89 27.80
CA ILE A 126 1.70 31.37 28.19
C ILE A 126 2.75 30.26 28.05
N ARG A 127 3.83 30.56 27.32
CA ARG A 127 4.99 29.69 27.14
C ARG A 127 6.21 30.33 27.77
N ALA A 128 6.46 29.99 29.03
CA ALA A 128 7.59 30.48 29.82
C ALA A 128 8.77 29.48 29.79
N PRO A 129 10.02 29.94 29.94
CA PRO A 129 11.18 29.06 30.04
C PRO A 129 11.21 28.38 31.41
N GLN A 130 11.76 27.18 31.47
CA GLN A 130 12.02 26.49 32.73
C GLN A 130 13.13 27.24 33.48
N VAL A 131 12.87 27.67 34.70
CA VAL A 131 13.82 28.44 35.53
C VAL A 131 14.35 27.64 36.72
N HIS A 132 13.60 26.65 37.18
CA HIS A 132 13.99 25.78 38.27
C HIS A 132 13.37 24.40 38.10
N GLN A 133 14.10 23.35 38.48
CA GLN A 133 13.58 22.00 38.57
C GLN A 133 14.30 21.27 39.70
N HIS A 134 13.53 20.62 40.55
CA HIS A 134 14.05 19.79 41.63
C HIS A 134 13.15 18.57 41.82
N GLN A 135 13.74 17.47 42.28
CA GLN A 135 13.03 16.23 42.53
C GLN A 135 13.24 15.84 43.99
N GLU A 136 12.15 15.51 44.67
CA GLU A 136 12.12 15.07 46.07
C GLU A 136 11.30 13.79 46.17
N GLY A 137 12.00 12.66 46.35
CA GLY A 137 11.39 11.32 46.26
C GLY A 137 10.75 11.10 44.87
N ASP A 138 9.48 10.68 44.88
CA ASP A 138 8.70 10.42 43.67
C ASP A 138 8.07 11.70 43.09
N LEU A 139 8.32 12.88 43.67
CA LEU A 139 7.75 14.15 43.19
C LEU A 139 8.79 14.99 42.46
N ARG A 140 8.42 15.52 41.30
CA ARG A 140 9.19 16.48 40.51
C ARG A 140 8.50 17.83 40.49
N TYR A 141 9.20 18.83 41.02
CA TYR A 141 8.77 20.22 41.05
C TYR A 141 9.47 20.98 39.93
N THR A 142 8.68 21.59 39.03
CA THR A 142 9.20 22.36 37.92
C THR A 142 8.59 23.76 37.93
N GLU A 143 9.44 24.78 37.92
CA GLU A 143 9.03 26.19 37.81
C GLU A 143 9.33 26.71 36.40
N TYR A 144 8.31 27.26 35.76
CA TYR A 144 8.45 28.06 34.54
C TYR A 144 8.15 29.51 34.86
N ALA A 145 9.05 30.46 34.56
CA ALA A 145 8.82 31.86 34.93
C ALA A 145 9.29 32.85 33.86
N ILE A 146 8.52 33.92 33.69
CA ILE A 146 8.91 35.08 32.88
C ILE A 146 9.45 36.15 33.81
N ARG A 147 10.71 36.54 33.60
CA ARG A 147 11.41 37.52 34.41
C ARG A 147 11.51 38.87 33.68
N PRO A 148 11.62 39.99 34.42
CA PRO A 148 11.95 41.28 33.82
C PRO A 148 13.22 41.17 32.95
N GLY A 149 13.21 41.84 31.80
CA GLY A 149 14.28 41.79 30.80
C GLY A 149 14.20 40.62 29.82
N HIS A 150 13.37 39.59 30.04
CA HIS A 150 13.11 38.56 29.04
C HIS A 150 12.51 39.18 27.77
N GLU A 151 12.89 38.66 26.61
CA GLU A 151 12.26 39.02 25.34
C GLU A 151 11.06 38.10 25.10
N LEU A 152 9.89 38.70 24.87
CA LEU A 152 8.64 37.99 24.63
C LEU A 152 8.10 38.25 23.24
N PHE A 153 7.46 37.23 22.69
CA PHE A 153 6.59 37.29 21.55
C PHE A 153 5.13 37.21 22.01
N ALA A 154 4.34 38.23 21.72
CA ALA A 154 2.90 38.26 21.99
C ALA A 154 2.13 38.23 20.66
N PHE A 155 1.13 37.37 20.55
CA PHE A 155 0.26 37.27 19.39
C PHE A 155 -1.19 37.13 19.83
N GLY A 156 -2.09 37.91 19.27
CA GLY A 156 -3.52 37.81 19.58
C GLY A 156 -4.34 38.86 18.87
N LYS A 157 -5.64 38.89 19.15
CA LYS A 157 -6.53 39.93 18.61
C LYS A 157 -6.44 41.16 19.50
N TRP A 158 -6.00 42.28 18.93
CA TRP A 158 -5.97 43.58 19.60
C TRP A 158 -7.30 44.32 19.42
N ASP A 159 -7.95 44.71 20.51
CA ASP A 159 -9.23 45.45 20.47
C ASP A 159 -9.06 46.98 20.48
N GLY A 160 -7.82 47.47 20.49
CA GLY A 160 -7.47 48.89 20.70
C GLY A 160 -6.88 49.15 22.09
N THR A 161 -7.14 48.28 23.06
CA THR A 161 -6.74 48.46 24.47
C THR A 161 -6.01 47.27 25.06
N ARG A 162 -6.39 46.04 24.70
CA ARG A 162 -5.77 44.81 25.19
C ARG A 162 -5.81 43.71 24.13
N PHE A 163 -4.96 42.71 24.32
CA PHE A 163 -5.06 41.46 23.58
C PHE A 163 -6.17 40.58 24.17
N ARG A 164 -6.90 39.89 23.30
CA ARG A 164 -7.89 38.88 23.69
C ARG A 164 -7.78 37.64 22.81
N SER A 165 -8.20 36.52 23.36
CA SER A 165 -8.50 35.31 22.59
C SER A 165 -9.91 35.42 21.98
N ASP A 166 -10.07 34.83 20.79
CA ASP A 166 -11.34 34.69 20.08
C ASP A 166 -11.33 33.32 19.37
N GLU A 167 -12.48 32.82 18.90
CA GLU A 167 -12.61 31.50 18.25
C GLU A 167 -11.62 31.30 17.09
N SER A 168 -11.25 32.38 16.41
CA SER A 168 -10.34 32.34 15.26
C SER A 168 -8.87 32.71 15.55
N VAL A 169 -8.59 33.40 16.66
CA VAL A 169 -7.25 33.94 16.95
C VAL A 169 -6.91 33.66 18.41
N PRO A 170 -5.92 32.80 18.71
CA PRO A 170 -5.50 32.57 20.08
C PRO A 170 -4.76 33.79 20.61
N TYR A 171 -4.81 34.00 21.92
CA TYR A 171 -3.91 34.91 22.60
C TYR A 171 -2.74 34.12 23.17
N LEU A 172 -1.52 34.42 22.70
CA LEU A 172 -0.28 33.74 23.02
C LEU A 172 0.73 34.75 23.57
N VAL A 173 1.40 34.38 24.65
CA VAL A 173 2.58 35.09 25.18
C VAL A 173 3.71 34.07 25.35
N SER A 174 4.76 34.18 24.55
CA SER A 174 5.84 33.19 24.48
C SER A 174 7.20 33.85 24.69
N ALA A 175 7.91 33.41 25.72
CA ALA A 175 9.33 33.71 25.93
C ALA A 175 10.26 32.82 25.10
N LEU A 176 9.70 31.75 24.52
CA LEU A 176 10.39 30.80 23.65
C LEU A 176 10.45 31.28 22.18
N GLY A 177 9.81 32.42 21.88
CA GLY A 177 9.78 33.04 20.56
C GLY A 177 8.73 32.46 19.60
N GLU A 178 8.62 33.08 18.42
CA GLU A 178 7.68 32.72 17.34
C GLU A 178 7.99 31.34 16.74
N ALA A 179 9.27 31.08 16.44
CA ALA A 179 9.72 29.89 15.71
C ALA A 179 9.42 28.59 16.46
N GLN A 180 9.61 28.55 17.78
CA GLN A 180 9.34 27.36 18.58
C GLN A 180 7.84 27.05 18.65
N TYR A 181 6.97 28.06 18.74
CA TYR A 181 5.52 27.86 18.71
C TYR A 181 5.06 27.31 17.35
N ARG A 182 5.53 27.91 16.24
CA ARG A 182 5.23 27.43 14.88
C ARG A 182 5.73 26.01 14.65
N SER A 183 6.96 25.71 15.09
CA SER A 183 7.54 24.36 15.02
C SER A 183 6.69 23.35 15.80
N GLY A 184 6.26 23.69 17.02
CA GLY A 184 5.37 22.83 17.82
C GLY A 184 4.04 22.52 17.13
N LYS A 185 3.38 23.54 16.56
CA LYS A 185 2.14 23.33 15.76
C LYS A 185 2.40 22.54 14.47
N GLY A 186 3.57 22.73 13.85
CA GLY A 186 4.05 21.94 12.72
C GLY A 186 4.20 20.45 13.06
N ILE A 187 4.87 20.11 14.17
CA ILE A 187 5.02 18.72 14.62
C ILE A 187 3.66 18.10 14.94
N GLN A 188 2.83 18.81 15.73
CA GLN A 188 1.50 18.35 16.10
C GLN A 188 0.66 18.04 14.85
N SER A 189 0.67 18.93 13.87
CA SER A 189 -0.06 18.73 12.62
C SER A 189 0.51 17.61 11.76
N LEU A 190 1.84 17.46 11.66
CA LEU A 190 2.46 16.34 10.95
C LEU A 190 2.01 14.99 11.52
N VAL A 191 2.09 14.82 12.84
CA VAL A 191 1.74 13.57 13.53
C VAL A 191 0.25 13.27 13.36
N THR A 192 -0.62 14.26 13.63
CA THR A 192 -2.08 14.07 13.52
C THR A 192 -2.54 13.83 12.09
N CYS A 193 -1.96 14.52 11.09
CA CYS A 193 -2.18 14.24 9.68
C CYS A 193 -1.72 12.82 9.30
N SER A 194 -0.55 12.40 9.75
CA SER A 194 0.00 11.07 9.44
C SER A 194 -0.92 9.96 9.96
N LEU A 195 -1.41 10.09 11.20
CA LEU A 195 -2.38 9.17 11.78
C LEU A 195 -3.74 9.21 11.05
N ALA A 196 -4.19 10.38 10.62
CA ALA A 196 -5.42 10.52 9.85
C ALA A 196 -5.32 9.84 8.47
N ILE A 197 -4.20 10.04 7.75
CA ILE A 197 -3.92 9.37 6.46
C ILE A 197 -3.87 7.86 6.66
N ALA A 198 -3.15 7.39 7.68
CA ALA A 198 -3.10 5.97 8.01
C ALA A 198 -4.51 5.41 8.28
N GLY A 199 -5.32 6.11 9.08
CA GLY A 199 -6.70 5.72 9.35
C GLY A 199 -7.55 5.63 8.08
N ALA A 200 -7.46 6.60 7.17
CA ALA A 200 -8.18 6.60 5.90
C ALA A 200 -7.75 5.42 5.00
N CYS A 201 -6.44 5.19 4.87
CA CYS A 201 -5.91 4.08 4.08
C CYS A 201 -6.29 2.70 4.67
N PHE A 202 -6.24 2.54 6.00
CA PHE A 202 -6.66 1.30 6.65
C PHE A 202 -8.17 1.09 6.56
N ALA A 203 -8.99 2.15 6.60
CA ALA A 203 -10.42 2.03 6.36
C ALA A 203 -10.71 1.43 4.97
N VAL A 204 -10.04 1.90 3.92
CA VAL A 204 -10.13 1.32 2.56
C VAL A 204 -9.72 -0.15 2.55
N PHE A 205 -8.61 -0.49 3.22
CA PHE A 205 -8.16 -1.88 3.35
C PHE A 205 -9.21 -2.78 4.01
N PHE A 206 -9.76 -2.37 5.15
CA PHE A 206 -10.78 -3.16 5.85
C PHE A 206 -12.09 -3.25 5.06
N LEU A 207 -12.50 -2.20 4.36
CA LEU A 207 -13.66 -2.25 3.46
C LEU A 207 -13.47 -3.31 2.36
N CYS A 208 -12.29 -3.38 1.75
CA CYS A 208 -12.00 -4.42 0.76
C CYS A 208 -12.08 -5.84 1.36
N MET A 209 -11.66 -6.01 2.63
CA MET A 209 -11.81 -7.27 3.35
C MET A 209 -13.28 -7.62 3.63
N VAL A 210 -14.11 -6.64 3.99
CA VAL A 210 -15.54 -6.82 4.25
C VAL A 210 -16.28 -7.30 3.00
N PHE A 211 -15.96 -6.73 1.82
CA PHE A 211 -16.57 -7.08 0.54
C PHE A 211 -15.92 -8.27 -0.18
N ARG A 212 -14.84 -8.84 0.38
CA ARG A 212 -14.02 -9.88 -0.28
C ARG A 212 -13.50 -9.47 -1.67
N TRP A 213 -13.27 -8.17 -1.87
CA TRP A 213 -12.63 -7.66 -3.07
C TRP A 213 -11.16 -8.01 -3.05
N HIS A 214 -10.78 -8.99 -3.87
CA HIS A 214 -9.41 -9.46 -4.05
C HIS A 214 -8.77 -8.90 -5.32
N HIS A 215 -9.54 -8.38 -6.28
CA HIS A 215 -8.99 -7.77 -7.49
C HIS A 215 -8.11 -6.56 -7.17
N VAL A 216 -6.87 -6.59 -7.67
CA VAL A 216 -5.85 -5.57 -7.39
C VAL A 216 -6.29 -4.21 -7.92
N PHE A 217 -6.95 -4.17 -9.08
CA PHE A 217 -7.42 -2.94 -9.70
C PHE A 217 -8.41 -2.16 -8.82
N VAL A 218 -9.40 -2.84 -8.23
CA VAL A 218 -10.40 -2.20 -7.35
C VAL A 218 -9.71 -1.58 -6.13
N TYR A 219 -8.78 -2.32 -5.52
CA TYR A 219 -8.02 -1.83 -4.37
C TYR A 219 -7.17 -0.60 -4.71
N VAL A 220 -6.45 -0.65 -5.84
CA VAL A 220 -5.66 0.47 -6.34
C VAL A 220 -6.56 1.67 -6.62
N LEU A 221 -7.69 1.50 -7.31
CA LEU A 221 -8.62 2.57 -7.63
C LEU A 221 -9.15 3.29 -6.38
N LEU A 222 -9.49 2.54 -5.33
CA LEU A 222 -9.96 3.14 -4.07
C LEU A 222 -8.85 3.92 -3.36
N LEU A 223 -7.61 3.41 -3.38
CA LEU A 223 -6.44 4.08 -2.79
C LEU A 223 -5.96 5.29 -3.59
N THR A 224 -6.14 5.31 -4.91
CA THR A 224 -5.81 6.47 -5.77
C THR A 224 -6.85 7.58 -5.71
N THR A 225 -8.06 7.28 -5.23
CA THR A 225 -9.17 8.25 -5.21
C THR A 225 -9.46 8.77 -3.80
N LEU A 226 -9.72 7.89 -2.83
CA LEU A 226 -10.29 8.31 -1.54
C LEU A 226 -9.31 9.08 -0.64
N PRO A 227 -8.09 8.58 -0.31
CA PRO A 227 -7.14 9.35 0.49
C PRO A 227 -6.64 10.65 -0.20
N PRO A 228 -6.32 10.66 -1.51
CA PRO A 228 -6.01 11.89 -2.24
C PRO A 228 -7.13 12.92 -2.22
N LEU A 229 -8.39 12.49 -2.44
CA LEU A 229 -9.54 13.38 -2.36
C LEU A 229 -9.65 13.99 -0.96
N TRP A 230 -9.41 13.21 0.08
CA TRP A 230 -9.39 13.72 1.45
C TRP A 230 -8.29 14.77 1.66
N LEU A 231 -7.06 14.52 1.22
CA LEU A 231 -5.97 15.50 1.30
C LEU A 231 -6.25 16.77 0.48
N PHE A 232 -6.89 16.62 -0.68
CA PHE A 232 -7.37 17.73 -1.49
C PHE A 232 -8.42 18.58 -0.75
N LEU A 233 -9.39 17.93 -0.08
CA LEU A 233 -10.37 18.63 0.75
C LEU A 233 -9.72 19.35 1.94
N GLN A 234 -8.65 18.79 2.52
CA GLN A 234 -7.87 19.49 3.55
C GLN A 234 -7.18 20.73 2.99
N TRP A 235 -6.48 20.61 1.85
CA TRP A 235 -5.90 21.76 1.16
C TRP A 235 -6.95 22.84 0.89
N TYR A 236 -8.09 22.48 0.32
CA TYR A 236 -9.17 23.40 -0.01
C TYR A 236 -9.69 24.13 1.24
N SER A 237 -9.96 23.39 2.31
CA SER A 237 -10.43 23.92 3.60
C SER A 237 -9.42 24.90 4.23
N LEU A 238 -8.13 24.55 4.20
CA LEU A 238 -7.06 25.39 4.74
C LEU A 238 -6.88 26.65 3.89
N ALA A 239 -6.72 26.51 2.57
CA ALA A 239 -6.47 27.63 1.68
C ALA A 239 -7.63 28.64 1.68
N ARG A 240 -8.88 28.15 1.67
CA ARG A 240 -10.07 29.00 1.79
C ARG A 240 -10.08 29.76 3.12
N SER A 241 -9.80 29.08 4.24
CA SER A 241 -9.78 29.72 5.55
C SER A 241 -8.72 30.84 5.67
N GLN A 242 -7.57 30.68 5.01
CA GLN A 242 -6.53 31.71 4.97
C GLN A 242 -6.97 32.94 4.18
N PHE A 243 -7.65 32.76 3.05
CA PHE A 243 -8.13 33.90 2.28
C PHE A 243 -9.29 34.64 2.95
N GLU A 244 -10.25 33.93 3.54
CA GLU A 244 -11.36 34.54 4.29
C GLU A 244 -10.84 35.29 5.54
N PHE A 245 -9.74 34.83 6.13
CA PHE A 245 -9.06 35.54 7.21
C PHE A 245 -8.39 36.81 6.69
N ALA A 246 -7.62 36.72 5.60
CA ALA A 246 -6.92 37.86 5.03
C ALA A 246 -7.87 38.97 4.57
N ASP A 247 -8.97 38.62 3.91
CA ASP A 247 -9.97 39.60 3.45
C ASP A 247 -10.59 40.39 4.63
N ARG A 248 -10.96 39.69 5.71
CA ARG A 248 -11.50 40.32 6.93
C ARG A 248 -10.46 41.17 7.66
N TYR A 249 -9.24 40.66 7.83
CA TYR A 249 -8.17 41.36 8.53
C TYR A 249 -7.73 42.61 7.78
N LEU A 250 -7.45 42.48 6.49
CA LEU A 250 -6.95 43.58 5.66
C LEU A 250 -8.03 44.65 5.48
N GLY A 251 -9.30 44.29 5.34
CA GLY A 251 -10.40 45.24 5.30
C GLY A 251 -10.52 46.07 6.59
N ALA A 252 -10.47 45.41 7.75
CA ALA A 252 -10.53 46.09 9.05
C ALA A 252 -9.33 47.03 9.27
N ALA A 253 -8.11 46.53 9.02
CA ALA A 253 -6.90 47.32 9.18
C ALA A 253 -6.86 48.52 8.21
N GLN A 254 -7.26 48.34 6.95
CA GLN A 254 -7.31 49.43 5.96
C GLN A 254 -8.22 50.57 6.42
N SER A 255 -9.40 50.25 6.97
CA SER A 255 -10.34 51.27 7.49
C SER A 255 -9.76 52.05 8.67
N HIS A 256 -8.98 51.39 9.54
CA HIS A 256 -8.35 52.03 10.68
C HIS A 256 -7.21 52.96 10.25
N ILE A 257 -6.37 52.49 9.32
CA ILE A 257 -5.22 53.26 8.80
C ILE A 257 -5.69 54.51 8.03
N ALA A 258 -6.81 54.41 7.31
CA ALA A 258 -7.38 55.56 6.57
C ALA A 258 -7.78 56.73 7.48
N ASN A 259 -8.10 56.46 8.75
CA ASN A 259 -8.49 57.47 9.73
C ASN A 259 -7.30 58.04 10.53
N ALA A 260 -6.08 57.57 10.28
CA ALA A 260 -4.88 58.02 10.97
C ALA A 260 -4.39 59.38 10.47
N PRO A 261 -3.82 60.25 11.33
CA PRO A 261 -3.18 61.48 10.86
C PRO A 261 -2.02 61.16 9.90
N PRO A 262 -1.96 61.78 8.71
CA PRO A 262 -0.92 61.51 7.73
C PRO A 262 0.46 61.94 8.23
N ASP A 263 1.52 61.32 7.69
CA ASP A 263 2.93 61.65 7.95
C ASP A 263 3.37 61.57 9.43
N THR A 264 2.67 60.76 10.24
CA THR A 264 3.05 60.48 11.63
C THR A 264 3.88 59.18 11.72
N ILE A 265 4.66 59.02 12.80
CA ILE A 265 5.40 57.77 13.05
C ILE A 265 4.43 56.58 13.08
N THR A 266 3.26 56.74 13.71
CA THR A 266 2.24 55.69 13.79
C THR A 266 1.63 55.38 12.42
N SER A 267 1.27 56.38 11.60
CA SER A 267 0.73 56.13 10.25
C SER A 267 1.76 55.46 9.34
N ALA A 268 3.03 55.88 9.42
CA ALA A 268 4.14 55.30 8.66
C ALA A 268 4.35 53.82 9.04
N LEU A 269 4.39 53.50 10.34
CA LEU A 269 4.57 52.15 10.85
C LEU A 269 3.37 51.24 10.52
N TRP A 270 2.15 51.74 10.68
CA TRP A 270 0.94 50.98 10.32
C TRP A 270 0.91 50.63 8.83
N LYS A 271 1.24 51.58 7.94
CA LYS A 271 1.30 51.32 6.49
C LYS A 271 2.42 50.34 6.12
N THR A 272 3.59 50.40 6.77
CA THR A 272 4.69 49.44 6.51
C THR A 272 4.30 48.02 6.92
N VAL A 273 3.76 47.85 8.13
CA VAL A 273 3.31 46.55 8.64
C VAL A 273 2.16 46.00 7.78
N PHE A 274 1.21 46.85 7.41
CA PHE A 274 0.10 46.47 6.52
C PHE A 274 0.59 46.02 5.14
N ASN A 275 1.49 46.79 4.50
CA ASN A 275 1.99 46.49 3.17
C ASN A 275 2.82 45.19 3.13
N ASP A 276 3.60 44.89 4.16
CA ASP A 276 4.30 43.59 4.29
C ASP A 276 3.30 42.42 4.44
N GLY A 277 2.23 42.60 5.21
CA GLY A 277 1.13 41.63 5.30
C GLY A 277 0.46 41.37 3.93
N ILE A 278 0.20 42.44 3.16
CA ILE A 278 -0.33 42.35 1.78
C ILE A 278 0.63 41.57 0.88
N GLU A 279 1.92 41.88 0.92
CA GLU A 279 2.93 41.24 0.08
C GLU A 279 3.02 39.73 0.38
N ARG A 280 3.02 39.34 1.66
CA ARG A 280 3.00 37.93 2.08
C ARG A 280 1.75 37.20 1.58
N MET A 281 0.59 37.82 1.74
CA MET A 281 -0.68 37.22 1.30
C MET A 281 -0.79 37.15 -0.22
N GLU A 282 -0.27 38.13 -0.95
CA GLU A 282 -0.19 38.09 -2.41
C GLU A 282 0.78 37.01 -2.89
N ALA A 283 1.94 36.86 -2.25
CA ALA A 283 2.87 35.76 -2.54
C ALA A 283 2.23 34.39 -2.30
N TYR A 284 1.38 34.27 -1.27
CA TYR A 284 0.59 33.06 -1.01
C TYR A 284 -0.53 32.84 -2.06
N ARG A 285 -1.29 33.89 -2.40
CA ARG A 285 -2.40 33.86 -3.37
C ARG A 285 -1.93 33.57 -4.80
N ALA A 286 -0.78 34.11 -5.19
CA ALA A 286 -0.26 34.00 -6.55
C ALA A 286 0.31 32.61 -6.89
N LYS A 287 0.69 31.82 -5.87
CA LYS A 287 1.17 30.44 -6.06
C LYS A 287 0.10 29.57 -6.72
N TRP A 288 0.49 28.73 -7.67
CA TRP A 288 -0.38 27.64 -8.12
C TRP A 288 -0.44 26.57 -7.03
N PRO A 289 -1.60 25.96 -6.70
CA PRO A 289 -2.94 26.12 -7.27
C PRO A 289 -3.81 27.19 -6.56
N ASN A 290 -3.29 27.88 -5.54
CA ASN A 290 -4.01 28.91 -4.79
C ASN A 290 -4.60 30.02 -5.70
N ARG A 291 -3.91 30.34 -6.81
CA ARG A 291 -4.40 31.28 -7.83
C ARG A 291 -5.76 30.85 -8.44
N LEU A 292 -5.94 29.55 -8.67
CA LEU A 292 -7.20 29.00 -9.19
C LEU A 292 -8.30 29.10 -8.14
N LEU A 293 -7.98 28.81 -6.88
CA LEU A 293 -8.91 28.93 -5.77
C LEU A 293 -9.34 30.39 -5.56
N ALA A 294 -8.40 31.34 -5.61
CA ALA A 294 -8.70 32.77 -5.49
C ALA A 294 -9.63 33.25 -6.61
N TRP A 295 -9.42 32.76 -7.84
CA TRP A 295 -10.31 33.04 -8.97
C TRP A 295 -11.72 32.46 -8.75
N SER A 296 -11.84 31.19 -8.33
CA SER A 296 -13.14 30.54 -8.17
C SER A 296 -13.95 31.05 -6.96
N THR A 297 -13.27 31.58 -5.94
CA THR A 297 -13.89 32.14 -4.73
C THR A 297 -14.14 33.65 -4.83
N GLY A 298 -13.75 34.30 -5.93
CA GLY A 298 -13.94 35.74 -6.13
C GLY A 298 -12.96 36.63 -5.35
N ILE A 299 -11.91 36.06 -4.79
CA ILE A 299 -10.94 36.76 -3.93
C ILE A 299 -9.99 37.57 -4.81
N ARG A 300 -10.13 38.89 -4.71
CA ARG A 300 -9.41 39.85 -5.54
C ARG A 300 -7.95 39.99 -5.09
N ARG A 301 -7.16 40.64 -5.94
CA ARG A 301 -5.79 41.02 -5.60
C ARG A 301 -5.80 42.04 -4.46
N PHE A 302 -5.07 41.74 -3.39
CA PHE A 302 -4.82 42.67 -2.30
C PHE A 302 -3.86 43.76 -2.80
N ARG A 303 -4.19 45.03 -2.53
CA ARG A 303 -3.39 46.18 -2.97
C ARG A 303 -2.68 46.82 -1.78
N PRO A 304 -1.38 47.12 -1.89
CA PRO A 304 -0.68 47.87 -0.85
C PRO A 304 -1.23 49.31 -0.78
N LEU A 305 -1.10 49.92 0.40
CA LEU A 305 -1.39 51.33 0.64
C LEU A 305 -0.26 52.22 0.15
N ASP A 306 -0.62 53.36 -0.43
CA ASP A 306 0.34 54.37 -0.85
C ASP A 306 0.97 55.06 0.38
N MET A 307 2.30 55.13 0.36
CA MET A 307 3.10 55.83 1.37
C MET A 307 3.71 57.10 0.78
N SER A 308 3.65 58.20 1.53
CA SER A 308 4.34 59.46 1.20
C SER A 308 5.87 59.29 1.27
N ALA A 309 6.64 60.25 0.76
CA ALA A 309 8.10 60.23 0.90
C ALA A 309 8.54 60.29 2.38
N ALA A 310 7.85 61.10 3.19
CA ALA A 310 8.10 61.23 4.62
C ALA A 310 7.79 59.92 5.37
N GLU A 311 6.67 59.27 5.06
CA GLU A 311 6.31 57.98 5.67
C GLU A 311 7.29 56.86 5.29
N ARG A 312 7.82 56.86 4.05
CA ARG A 312 8.86 55.90 3.64
C ARG A 312 10.15 56.10 4.42
N GLU A 313 10.57 57.35 4.61
CA GLU A 313 11.77 57.66 5.40
C GLU A 313 11.59 57.27 6.87
N LEU A 314 10.43 57.58 7.46
CA LEU A 314 10.08 57.19 8.83
C LEU A 314 10.02 55.66 8.98
N GLY A 315 9.39 54.95 8.04
CA GLY A 315 9.34 53.49 8.03
C GLY A 315 10.74 52.85 7.92
N ALA A 316 11.64 53.46 7.14
CA ALA A 316 13.02 52.99 7.01
C ALA A 316 13.83 53.08 8.31
N ARG A 317 13.47 53.98 9.24
CA ARG A 317 14.09 54.07 10.58
C ARG A 317 13.70 52.91 11.49
N PHE A 318 12.61 52.21 11.19
CA PHE A 318 12.05 51.11 11.96
C PHE A 318 11.82 49.87 11.06
N PRO A 319 12.89 49.25 10.54
CA PRO A 319 12.77 48.12 9.63
C PRO A 319 12.00 46.96 10.29
N LEU A 320 11.20 46.24 9.51
CA LEU A 320 10.50 45.07 10.00
C LEU A 320 11.49 44.03 10.52
N ARG A 321 11.11 43.35 11.60
CA ARG A 321 11.99 42.34 12.21
C ARG A 321 12.11 41.14 11.26
N PRO A 322 13.34 40.68 10.96
CA PRO A 322 13.52 39.45 10.22
C PRO A 322 12.96 38.31 11.06
N ARG A 323 12.17 37.43 10.41
CA ARG A 323 11.65 36.28 11.12
C ARG A 323 12.69 35.18 11.22
N PRO A 324 12.87 34.58 12.40
CA PRO A 324 13.64 33.36 12.53
C PRO A 324 12.99 32.27 11.67
N GLU A 325 13.80 31.56 10.88
CA GLU A 325 13.32 30.39 10.17
C GLU A 325 12.85 29.36 11.19
N ALA A 326 11.59 28.95 11.08
CA ALA A 326 11.05 27.86 11.88
C ALA A 326 11.63 26.55 11.32
N ALA A 327 12.88 26.25 11.66
CA ALA A 327 13.44 24.94 11.42
C ALA A 327 12.71 23.97 12.36
N LEU A 328 11.70 23.27 11.85
CA LEU A 328 11.47 21.89 12.29
C LEU A 328 12.85 21.25 12.25
N ALA A 329 13.41 20.84 13.41
CA ALA A 329 14.80 20.40 13.53
C ALA A 329 15.15 19.54 12.30
N ALA A 330 15.91 20.10 11.36
CA ALA A 330 15.91 19.62 9.97
C ALA A 330 16.27 18.13 9.89
N TRP A 331 17.09 17.69 10.85
CA TRP A 331 17.44 16.31 11.15
C TRP A 331 16.25 15.37 11.37
N GLY A 332 15.24 15.79 12.15
CA GLY A 332 14.03 15.00 12.39
C GLY A 332 13.22 14.81 11.11
N GLY A 333 12.96 15.89 10.36
CA GLY A 333 12.26 15.83 9.07
C GLY A 333 13.00 14.95 8.05
N MET A 334 14.33 15.07 7.98
CA MET A 334 15.17 14.23 7.12
C MET A 334 15.13 12.76 7.54
N LEU A 335 15.23 12.46 8.84
CA LEU A 335 15.17 11.09 9.36
C LEU A 335 13.82 10.42 9.09
N PHE A 336 12.71 11.11 9.37
CA PHE A 336 11.38 10.58 9.06
C PHE A 336 11.17 10.42 7.55
N GLY A 337 11.68 11.36 6.75
CA GLY A 337 11.68 11.29 5.30
C GLY A 337 12.42 10.06 4.76
N THR A 338 13.65 9.81 5.24
CA THR A 338 14.45 8.66 4.79
C THR A 338 13.84 7.33 5.21
N ILE A 339 13.34 7.23 6.45
CA ILE A 339 12.65 6.03 6.94
C ILE A 339 11.41 5.74 6.10
N GLY A 340 10.58 6.74 5.81
CA GLY A 340 9.37 6.53 5.02
C GLY A 340 9.64 6.24 3.54
N ILE A 341 10.72 6.76 2.94
CA ILE A 341 11.18 6.36 1.60
C ILE A 341 11.68 4.92 1.59
N ALA A 342 12.49 4.53 2.58
CA ALA A 342 12.95 3.16 2.72
C ALA A 342 11.78 2.18 2.93
N ALA A 343 10.79 2.57 3.74
CA ALA A 343 9.55 1.82 3.93
C ALA A 343 8.75 1.72 2.63
N LEU A 344 8.57 2.81 1.88
CA LEU A 344 7.91 2.83 0.58
C LEU A 344 8.57 1.79 -0.34
N LEU A 345 9.89 1.85 -0.55
CA LEU A 345 10.60 0.92 -1.42
C LEU A 345 10.55 -0.54 -0.93
N GLY A 346 10.93 -0.78 0.33
CA GLY A 346 11.00 -2.13 0.90
C GLY A 346 9.64 -2.83 0.96
N LEU A 347 8.60 -2.13 1.40
CA LEU A 347 7.25 -2.69 1.47
C LEU A 347 6.63 -2.85 0.08
N THR A 348 6.99 -2.01 -0.91
CA THR A 348 6.61 -2.25 -2.31
C THR A 348 7.14 -3.59 -2.81
N LEU A 349 8.39 -3.92 -2.51
CA LEU A 349 8.99 -5.19 -2.92
C LEU A 349 8.29 -6.39 -2.26
N LEU A 350 7.91 -6.26 -0.98
CA LEU A 350 7.11 -7.29 -0.30
C LEU A 350 5.70 -7.41 -0.88
N ALA A 351 5.05 -6.29 -1.21
CA ALA A 351 3.76 -6.27 -1.90
C ALA A 351 3.87 -6.97 -3.25
N PHE A 352 4.92 -6.65 -4.03
CA PHE A 352 5.20 -7.26 -5.33
C PHE A 352 5.33 -8.78 -5.24
N ARG A 353 6.10 -9.29 -4.28
CA ARG A 353 6.24 -10.74 -4.07
C ARG A 353 4.91 -11.43 -3.80
N ARG A 354 4.00 -10.80 -3.05
CA ARG A 354 2.67 -11.36 -2.73
C ARG A 354 1.71 -11.25 -3.92
N LEU A 355 1.65 -10.09 -4.56
CA LEU A 355 0.72 -9.82 -5.66
C LEU A 355 1.11 -10.57 -6.93
N LYS A 356 2.40 -10.80 -7.19
CA LYS A 356 2.87 -11.61 -8.32
C LYS A 356 2.30 -13.03 -8.28
N VAL A 357 2.30 -13.68 -7.11
CA VAL A 357 1.74 -15.03 -6.96
C VAL A 357 0.23 -15.02 -7.18
N LYS A 358 -0.46 -14.00 -6.67
CA LYS A 358 -1.90 -13.83 -6.91
C LYS A 358 -2.23 -13.66 -8.39
N LEU A 359 -1.51 -12.75 -9.07
CA LEU A 359 -1.69 -12.49 -10.51
C LEU A 359 -1.36 -13.72 -11.35
N LEU A 360 -0.38 -14.53 -10.93
CA LEU A 360 -0.08 -15.80 -11.56
C LEU A 360 -1.27 -16.76 -11.51
N ILE A 361 -1.92 -16.89 -10.34
CA ILE A 361 -3.14 -17.70 -10.17
C ILE A 361 -4.26 -17.16 -11.07
N GLU A 362 -4.55 -15.85 -11.02
CA GLU A 362 -5.60 -15.25 -11.86
C GLU A 362 -5.36 -15.46 -13.38
N ASN A 363 -4.10 -15.54 -13.80
CA ASN A 363 -3.72 -15.69 -15.20
C ASN A 363 -3.62 -17.16 -15.67
N LEU A 364 -3.48 -18.13 -14.75
CA LEU A 364 -3.41 -19.55 -15.09
C LEU A 364 -4.82 -20.16 -15.17
N PRO A 365 -5.13 -20.97 -16.18
CA PRO A 365 -6.32 -21.80 -16.17
C PRO A 365 -6.07 -23.04 -15.31
N THR A 366 -7.08 -23.42 -14.53
CA THR A 366 -7.14 -24.78 -14.00
C THR A 366 -7.16 -25.75 -15.18
N THR A 367 -6.10 -26.52 -15.32
CA THR A 367 -5.86 -27.41 -16.46
C THR A 367 -6.28 -28.82 -16.06
N PRO A 368 -7.04 -29.56 -16.89
CA PRO A 368 -7.28 -30.98 -16.63
C PRO A 368 -5.96 -31.76 -16.59
N VAL A 369 -5.87 -32.77 -15.73
CA VAL A 369 -4.67 -33.60 -15.55
C VAL A 369 -4.14 -34.17 -16.88
N ALA A 370 -5.02 -34.66 -17.75
CA ALA A 370 -4.63 -35.20 -19.06
C ALA A 370 -4.05 -34.13 -20.02
N GLY A 371 -4.32 -32.85 -19.78
CA GLY A 371 -3.86 -31.72 -20.59
C GLY A 371 -2.68 -30.95 -20.00
N VAL A 372 -2.03 -31.49 -18.96
CA VAL A 372 -0.87 -30.86 -18.34
C VAL A 372 0.30 -30.81 -19.33
N VAL A 373 0.90 -29.63 -19.45
CA VAL A 373 2.08 -29.37 -20.29
C VAL A 373 3.22 -28.86 -19.42
N VAL A 374 4.46 -28.97 -19.91
CA VAL A 374 5.65 -28.53 -19.18
C VAL A 374 5.56 -27.06 -18.77
N GLY A 375 5.85 -26.78 -17.48
CA GLY A 375 5.88 -25.44 -16.90
C GLY A 375 4.80 -25.19 -15.85
N ALA A 376 4.60 -23.91 -15.51
CA ALA A 376 3.65 -23.50 -14.47
C ALA A 376 2.21 -23.90 -14.82
N THR A 377 1.62 -24.72 -13.94
CA THR A 377 0.30 -25.33 -14.13
C THR A 377 -0.50 -25.27 -12.83
N GLU A 378 -1.81 -25.08 -12.99
CA GLU A 378 -2.78 -25.13 -11.92
C GLU A 378 -3.69 -26.35 -12.12
N LEU A 379 -3.88 -27.13 -11.06
CA LEU A 379 -4.64 -28.37 -11.06
C LEU A 379 -5.61 -28.39 -9.88
N SER A 380 -6.73 -29.09 -10.07
CA SER A 380 -7.66 -29.40 -8.99
C SER A 380 -8.11 -30.85 -9.08
N GLY A 381 -8.12 -31.56 -7.96
CA GLY A 381 -8.49 -32.98 -7.90
C GLY A 381 -8.39 -33.54 -6.49
N ASN A 382 -8.51 -34.85 -6.35
CA ASN A 382 -8.39 -35.56 -5.07
C ASN A 382 -7.07 -36.32 -5.00
N ALA A 383 -6.47 -36.42 -3.80
CA ALA A 383 -5.36 -37.32 -3.60
C ALA A 383 -5.83 -38.78 -3.69
N VAL A 384 -5.01 -39.64 -4.27
CA VAL A 384 -5.27 -41.08 -4.37
C VAL A 384 -4.41 -41.82 -3.37
N SER A 385 -5.03 -42.71 -2.57
CA SER A 385 -4.33 -43.56 -1.63
C SER A 385 -3.25 -44.41 -2.30
N GLU A 386 -2.02 -44.37 -1.78
CA GLU A 386 -0.88 -45.18 -2.24
C GLU A 386 -0.31 -46.02 -1.09
N PRO A 387 0.30 -47.19 -1.36
CA PRO A 387 0.83 -48.08 -0.32
C PRO A 387 1.91 -47.46 0.59
N ASN A 388 2.59 -46.42 0.08
CA ASN A 388 3.66 -45.70 0.77
C ASN A 388 3.16 -44.47 1.55
N TRP A 389 1.85 -44.35 1.79
CA TRP A 389 1.28 -43.26 2.57
C TRP A 389 1.82 -43.23 3.99
N LEU A 390 1.94 -42.00 4.51
CA LEU A 390 2.45 -41.75 5.85
C LEU A 390 1.34 -41.97 6.86
N THR A 391 1.73 -42.24 8.10
CA THR A 391 0.83 -42.25 9.25
C THR A 391 1.09 -41.00 10.07
N SER A 392 0.08 -40.16 10.26
CA SER A 392 0.24 -38.92 11.03
C SER A 392 0.68 -39.17 12.47
N ARG A 393 1.40 -38.22 13.06
CA ARG A 393 2.12 -38.40 14.33
C ARG A 393 1.19 -38.63 15.53
N TYR A 394 0.12 -37.84 15.66
CA TYR A 394 -0.72 -37.87 16.85
C TYR A 394 -2.02 -38.64 16.63
N THR A 395 -2.70 -38.42 15.50
CA THR A 395 -3.99 -39.07 15.21
C THR A 395 -3.86 -40.43 14.54
N GLY A 396 -2.68 -40.77 14.00
CA GLY A 396 -2.47 -42.04 13.28
C GLY A 396 -3.25 -42.11 11.95
N THR A 397 -3.59 -40.96 11.37
CA THR A 397 -4.37 -40.87 10.14
C THR A 397 -3.47 -41.18 8.93
N PRO A 398 -3.85 -42.13 8.05
CA PRO A 398 -3.16 -42.35 6.78
C PRO A 398 -3.26 -41.11 5.88
N CYS A 399 -2.13 -40.58 5.43
CA CYS A 399 -2.10 -39.32 4.69
C CYS A 399 -0.90 -39.20 3.74
N ALA A 400 -1.04 -38.38 2.71
CA ALA A 400 0.05 -38.05 1.79
C ALA A 400 1.02 -37.02 2.39
N TRP A 401 0.54 -36.18 3.31
CA TRP A 401 1.33 -35.18 4.01
C TRP A 401 0.73 -34.90 5.39
N PHE A 402 1.59 -34.65 6.38
CA PHE A 402 1.16 -34.14 7.67
C PHE A 402 2.12 -33.10 8.24
N LYS A 403 1.57 -32.26 9.11
CA LYS A 403 2.31 -31.31 9.93
C LYS A 403 1.78 -31.33 11.34
N TYR A 404 2.68 -31.37 12.30
CA TYR A 404 2.32 -31.28 13.71
C TYR A 404 3.12 -30.18 14.39
N VAL A 405 2.48 -29.50 15.35
CA VAL A 405 3.10 -28.46 16.16
C VAL A 405 2.60 -28.60 17.60
N THR A 406 3.53 -28.71 18.53
CA THR A 406 3.27 -28.63 19.97
C THR A 406 3.83 -27.32 20.51
N LYS A 407 2.94 -26.51 21.10
CA LYS A 407 3.28 -25.25 21.74
C LYS A 407 3.14 -25.38 23.24
N GLU A 408 4.06 -24.79 23.99
CA GLU A 408 4.00 -24.68 25.44
C GLU A 408 3.91 -23.21 25.86
N LYS A 409 3.01 -22.90 26.79
CA LYS A 409 2.88 -21.57 27.38
C LYS A 409 3.97 -21.39 28.43
N GLN A 410 4.92 -20.51 28.13
CA GLN A 410 6.02 -20.16 29.03
C GLN A 410 5.83 -18.75 29.58
N GLY A 411 6.23 -18.52 30.84
CA GLY A 411 6.09 -17.23 31.54
C GLY A 411 4.83 -17.13 32.40
N SER A 412 4.77 -16.09 33.23
CA SER A 412 3.65 -15.82 34.14
C SER A 412 2.96 -14.50 33.80
N GLY A 413 1.65 -14.40 34.07
CA GLY A 413 0.86 -13.20 33.87
C GLY A 413 0.86 -12.68 32.42
N LYS A 414 1.05 -11.35 32.29
CA LYS A 414 1.07 -10.63 30.99
C LYS A 414 2.24 -11.02 30.09
N ASN A 415 3.32 -11.53 30.65
CA ASN A 415 4.53 -11.91 29.91
C ASN A 415 4.52 -13.37 29.42
N SER A 416 3.37 -14.04 29.51
CA SER A 416 3.25 -15.42 29.04
C SER A 416 3.14 -15.50 27.51
N ARG A 417 3.98 -16.32 26.88
CA ARG A 417 4.00 -16.54 25.42
C ARG A 417 3.96 -18.01 25.08
N TRP A 418 3.33 -18.34 23.95
CA TRP A 418 3.34 -19.68 23.40
C TRP A 418 4.63 -19.91 22.60
N VAL A 419 5.43 -20.87 23.03
CA VAL A 419 6.69 -21.26 22.37
C VAL A 419 6.51 -22.61 21.72
N VAL A 420 6.95 -22.77 20.47
CA VAL A 420 6.95 -24.08 19.79
C VAL A 420 8.07 -24.92 20.40
N ILE A 421 7.72 -26.04 21.03
CA ILE A 421 8.69 -26.97 21.62
C ILE A 421 9.00 -28.13 20.68
N GLU A 422 8.05 -28.49 19.84
CA GLU A 422 8.18 -29.59 18.88
C GLU A 422 7.37 -29.24 17.64
N SER A 423 7.95 -29.44 16.47
CA SER A 423 7.23 -29.37 15.20
C SER A 423 7.90 -30.24 14.16
N GLY A 424 7.10 -30.91 13.35
CA GLY A 424 7.59 -31.67 12.20
C GLY A 424 6.63 -31.53 11.03
N GLU A 425 7.16 -31.76 9.83
CA GLU A 425 6.42 -31.72 8.57
C GLU A 425 7.04 -32.78 7.65
N GLU A 426 6.20 -33.69 7.16
CA GLU A 426 6.62 -34.81 6.31
C GLU A 426 5.57 -35.03 5.22
N GLY A 427 6.04 -35.42 4.03
CA GLY A 427 5.17 -35.70 2.89
C GLY A 427 5.81 -36.70 1.95
N THR A 428 4.97 -37.57 1.39
CA THR A 428 5.35 -38.58 0.40
C THR A 428 4.76 -38.21 -0.96
N PRO A 429 5.41 -38.53 -2.10
CA PRO A 429 4.80 -38.38 -3.41
C PRO A 429 3.45 -39.11 -3.48
N PHE A 430 2.46 -38.47 -4.09
CA PHE A 430 1.11 -39.02 -4.23
C PHE A 430 0.54 -38.67 -5.60
N ARG A 431 -0.45 -39.43 -6.07
CA ARG A 431 -1.21 -39.11 -7.28
C ARG A 431 -2.38 -38.17 -6.98
N LEU A 432 -2.53 -37.14 -7.80
CA LEU A 432 -3.69 -36.27 -7.86
C LEU A 432 -4.57 -36.71 -9.02
N ARG A 433 -5.85 -37.02 -8.75
CA ARG A 433 -6.82 -37.49 -9.74
C ARG A 433 -7.95 -36.48 -9.97
N ASP A 434 -8.27 -36.25 -11.23
CA ASP A 434 -9.47 -35.54 -11.67
C ASP A 434 -10.30 -36.41 -12.64
N ALA A 435 -11.29 -35.82 -13.31
CA ALA A 435 -12.14 -36.54 -14.27
C ALA A 435 -11.41 -36.96 -15.56
N SER A 436 -10.23 -36.41 -15.84
CA SER A 436 -9.44 -36.65 -17.04
C SER A 436 -8.32 -37.66 -16.85
N GLY A 437 -7.81 -37.82 -15.62
CA GLY A 437 -6.75 -38.79 -15.31
C GLY A 437 -6.08 -38.54 -13.96
N ASP A 438 -4.89 -39.10 -13.77
CA ASP A 438 -4.06 -38.94 -12.58
C ASP A 438 -2.62 -38.51 -12.90
N ILE A 439 -2.06 -37.64 -12.06
CA ILE A 439 -0.69 -37.13 -12.17
C ILE A 439 0.03 -37.21 -10.84
N ARG A 440 1.32 -37.56 -10.86
CA ARG A 440 2.15 -37.63 -9.67
C ARG A 440 2.52 -36.23 -9.18
N VAL A 441 2.41 -35.99 -7.88
CA VAL A 441 2.72 -34.72 -7.20
C VAL A 441 3.74 -35.00 -6.11
N HIS A 442 4.87 -34.28 -6.13
CA HIS A 442 5.93 -34.41 -5.13
C HIS A 442 5.81 -33.28 -4.11
N PRO A 443 5.37 -33.50 -2.85
CA PRO A 443 5.09 -32.42 -1.90
C PRO A 443 6.33 -31.68 -1.38
N ALA A 444 7.54 -32.19 -1.65
CA ALA A 444 8.79 -31.58 -1.19
C ALA A 444 8.91 -30.11 -1.63
N LYS A 445 9.23 -29.23 -0.67
CA LYS A 445 9.34 -27.76 -0.85
C LYS A 445 8.05 -27.04 -1.26
N ALA A 446 6.90 -27.72 -1.30
CA ALA A 446 5.62 -27.06 -1.48
C ALA A 446 5.23 -26.31 -0.21
N ALA A 447 4.57 -25.16 -0.35
CA ALA A 447 3.78 -24.61 0.74
C ALA A 447 2.50 -25.45 0.85
N VAL A 448 2.40 -26.34 1.84
CA VAL A 448 1.23 -27.22 1.98
C VAL A 448 0.26 -26.67 3.03
N THR A 449 -1.04 -26.66 2.72
CA THR A 449 -2.13 -26.37 3.67
C THR A 449 -3.07 -27.56 3.72
N GLY A 450 -3.03 -28.30 4.84
CA GLY A 450 -3.90 -29.46 5.11
C GLY A 450 -5.08 -29.15 6.03
N ARG A 451 -5.97 -30.14 6.19
CA ARG A 451 -7.11 -30.12 7.11
C ARG A 451 -6.63 -30.31 8.53
N ARG A 452 -7.07 -29.46 9.46
CA ARG A 452 -6.73 -29.62 10.88
C ARG A 452 -7.53 -30.78 11.47
N VAL A 453 -6.84 -31.85 11.85
CA VAL A 453 -7.45 -33.06 12.45
C VAL A 453 -7.35 -33.08 13.97
N LEU A 454 -6.33 -32.42 14.54
CA LEU A 454 -6.17 -32.31 16.00
C LEU A 454 -5.98 -30.86 16.41
N HIS A 455 -6.66 -30.47 17.49
CA HIS A 455 -6.37 -29.26 18.24
C HIS A 455 -6.74 -29.46 19.71
N GLU A 456 -5.78 -29.93 20.49
CA GLU A 456 -6.01 -30.31 21.88
C GLU A 456 -5.12 -29.50 22.81
N ARG A 457 -5.68 -29.09 23.96
CA ARG A 457 -4.97 -28.36 25.00
C ARG A 457 -4.84 -29.24 26.24
N GLU A 458 -3.61 -29.57 26.59
CA GLU A 458 -3.25 -30.32 27.80
C GLU A 458 -2.50 -29.37 28.75
N GLY A 459 -3.23 -28.76 29.69
CA GLY A 459 -2.67 -27.80 30.64
C GLY A 459 -2.02 -26.58 29.97
N ASN A 460 -0.69 -26.48 30.07
CA ASN A 460 0.12 -25.43 29.45
C ASN A 460 0.58 -25.79 28.03
N ARG A 461 0.20 -26.94 27.48
CA ARG A 461 0.57 -27.35 26.12
C ARG A 461 -0.63 -27.36 25.20
N VAL A 462 -0.40 -27.01 23.93
CA VAL A 462 -1.38 -27.10 22.84
C VAL A 462 -0.74 -27.91 21.72
N LYS A 463 -1.33 -29.05 21.41
CA LYS A 463 -0.97 -29.90 20.29
C LYS A 463 -1.88 -29.59 19.12
N SER A 464 -1.34 -29.52 17.93
CA SER A 464 -2.14 -29.33 16.71
C SER A 464 -1.55 -30.13 15.57
N GLU A 465 -2.41 -30.75 14.78
CA GLU A 465 -2.03 -31.59 13.64
C GLU A 465 -2.90 -31.27 12.43
N TRP A 466 -2.25 -31.20 11.27
CA TRP A 466 -2.85 -31.00 9.96
C TRP A 466 -2.43 -32.13 9.05
N VAL A 467 -3.34 -32.62 8.21
CA VAL A 467 -3.09 -33.71 7.26
C VAL A 467 -3.68 -33.39 5.90
N VAL A 468 -3.22 -34.11 4.87
CA VAL A 468 -3.85 -34.20 3.56
C VAL A 468 -4.16 -35.67 3.29
N ASP A 469 -5.44 -36.01 3.21
CA ASP A 469 -5.92 -37.38 2.92
C ASP A 469 -6.65 -37.47 1.57
N GLU A 470 -7.21 -38.64 1.25
CA GLU A 470 -7.91 -38.90 -0.02
C GLU A 470 -9.27 -38.18 -0.14
N ALA A 471 -9.89 -37.85 1.00
CA ALA A 471 -11.18 -37.19 1.04
C ALA A 471 -11.06 -35.68 0.80
N ASP A 472 -9.86 -35.11 0.98
CA ASP A 472 -9.63 -33.69 0.83
C ASP A 472 -9.52 -33.28 -0.67
N PRO A 473 -10.36 -32.33 -1.14
CA PRO A 473 -10.16 -31.75 -2.46
C PRO A 473 -8.92 -30.85 -2.43
N LEU A 474 -8.02 -31.06 -3.38
CA LEU A 474 -6.75 -30.36 -3.48
C LEU A 474 -6.74 -29.38 -4.64
N TYR A 475 -6.19 -28.22 -4.33
CA TYR A 475 -5.71 -27.23 -5.27
C TYR A 475 -4.18 -27.30 -5.31
N VAL A 476 -3.61 -27.52 -6.49
CA VAL A 476 -2.16 -27.62 -6.69
C VAL A 476 -1.72 -26.60 -7.72
N LEU A 477 -0.78 -25.73 -7.34
CA LEU A 477 -0.08 -24.82 -8.24
C LEU A 477 1.40 -25.17 -8.19
N GLY A 478 1.98 -25.54 -9.32
CA GLY A 478 3.40 -25.93 -9.39
C GLY A 478 3.91 -26.03 -10.83
N ALA A 479 5.17 -26.45 -10.98
CA ALA A 479 5.74 -26.71 -12.29
C ALA A 479 5.55 -28.18 -12.68
N ALA A 480 4.96 -28.43 -13.84
CA ALA A 480 4.96 -29.73 -14.49
C ALA A 480 6.30 -29.95 -15.17
N ARG A 481 7.01 -31.00 -14.77
CA ARG A 481 8.33 -31.36 -15.30
C ARG A 481 8.58 -32.86 -15.14
N GLN A 482 9.53 -33.40 -15.89
CA GLN A 482 10.05 -34.73 -15.63
C GLN A 482 11.01 -34.66 -14.45
N VAL A 483 10.68 -35.37 -13.36
CA VAL A 483 11.50 -35.40 -12.13
C VAL A 483 12.43 -36.61 -12.13
N GLU A 484 11.91 -37.75 -12.59
CA GLU A 484 12.67 -39.00 -12.73
C GLU A 484 13.06 -39.15 -14.20
N PRO A 485 14.37 -39.19 -14.55
CA PRO A 485 14.83 -39.26 -15.93
C PRO A 485 14.38 -40.53 -16.68
N GLU A 486 14.01 -41.57 -15.94
CA GLU A 486 13.56 -42.86 -16.47
C GLU A 486 12.05 -42.89 -16.76
N ASP A 487 11.28 -41.95 -16.17
CA ASP A 487 9.85 -41.81 -16.39
C ASP A 487 9.59 -40.80 -17.51
N ASP A 488 8.96 -41.23 -18.61
CA ASP A 488 8.50 -40.33 -19.68
C ASP A 488 7.24 -39.53 -19.27
N VAL A 489 6.89 -39.54 -17.98
CA VAL A 489 5.64 -38.99 -17.42
C VAL A 489 5.93 -37.67 -16.70
N LEU A 490 5.10 -36.66 -16.96
CA LEU A 490 5.16 -35.39 -16.25
C LEU A 490 4.70 -35.58 -14.80
N SER A 491 5.42 -34.98 -13.86
CA SER A 491 4.99 -34.84 -12.48
C SER A 491 5.04 -33.39 -12.04
N ILE A 492 4.28 -33.07 -10.99
CA ILE A 492 4.30 -31.74 -10.40
C ILE A 492 5.33 -31.71 -9.30
N ALA A 493 6.28 -30.78 -9.41
CA ALA A 493 7.35 -30.61 -8.44
C ALA A 493 7.77 -29.16 -8.29
N HIS A 494 8.58 -28.92 -7.26
CA HIS A 494 9.18 -27.62 -7.02
C HIS A 494 10.11 -27.21 -8.17
N ASP A 495 9.98 -25.94 -8.55
CA ASP A 495 10.84 -25.25 -9.51
C ASP A 495 11.22 -23.87 -8.94
N ALA A 496 12.36 -23.33 -9.35
CA ALA A 496 12.87 -22.05 -8.85
C ALA A 496 12.04 -20.84 -9.34
N GLU A 497 11.42 -20.95 -10.52
CA GLU A 497 10.69 -19.84 -11.15
C GLU A 497 9.21 -19.83 -10.76
N THR A 498 8.64 -20.99 -10.43
CA THR A 498 7.21 -21.20 -10.20
C THR A 498 6.89 -21.35 -8.71
N PRO A 499 5.99 -20.53 -8.13
CA PRO A 499 5.46 -20.75 -6.78
C PRO A 499 4.87 -22.15 -6.65
N TYR A 500 5.22 -22.86 -5.58
CA TYR A 500 4.74 -24.22 -5.36
C TYR A 500 3.81 -24.31 -4.14
N LEU A 501 2.54 -24.61 -4.37
CA LEU A 501 1.47 -24.61 -3.38
C LEU A 501 0.60 -25.87 -3.54
N ILE A 502 0.32 -26.54 -2.42
CA ILE A 502 -0.67 -27.62 -2.33
C ILE A 502 -1.62 -27.21 -1.21
N SER A 503 -2.92 -27.09 -1.48
CA SER A 503 -3.86 -26.58 -0.48
C SER A 503 -5.21 -27.24 -0.59
N ILE A 504 -5.80 -27.57 0.58
CA ILE A 504 -7.20 -27.97 0.70
C ILE A 504 -8.21 -26.80 0.62
N ARG A 505 -7.70 -25.57 0.39
CA ARG A 505 -8.53 -24.36 0.36
C ARG A 505 -8.93 -24.11 -1.09
N ALA A 506 -10.14 -23.60 -1.29
CA ALA A 506 -10.56 -23.18 -2.61
C ALA A 506 -9.70 -22.03 -3.14
N GLU A 507 -9.54 -21.96 -4.46
CA GLU A 507 -8.78 -20.94 -5.17
C GLU A 507 -9.13 -19.50 -4.70
N PRO A 508 -10.41 -19.09 -4.53
CA PRO A 508 -10.73 -17.73 -4.10
C PRO A 508 -10.22 -17.40 -2.68
N ASP A 509 -10.11 -18.40 -1.80
CA ASP A 509 -9.58 -18.20 -0.44
C ASP A 509 -8.06 -18.05 -0.43
N ILE A 510 -7.38 -18.77 -1.33
CA ILE A 510 -5.94 -18.65 -1.57
C ILE A 510 -5.62 -17.27 -2.14
N GLN A 511 -6.31 -16.88 -3.22
CA GLN A 511 -6.17 -15.57 -3.83
C GLN A 511 -6.41 -14.45 -2.82
N MET A 512 -7.46 -14.57 -1.99
CA MET A 512 -7.76 -13.60 -0.94
C MET A 512 -6.65 -13.50 0.12
N SER A 513 -6.01 -14.62 0.46
CA SER A 513 -4.88 -14.64 1.40
C SER A 513 -3.69 -13.86 0.87
N PHE A 514 -3.31 -14.07 -0.40
CA PHE A 514 -2.22 -13.32 -1.03
C PHE A 514 -2.60 -11.85 -1.26
N ALA A 515 -3.84 -11.58 -1.67
CA ALA A 515 -4.38 -10.23 -1.83
C ALA A 515 -4.27 -9.46 -0.52
N ARG A 516 -4.72 -10.03 0.60
CA ARG A 516 -4.69 -9.37 1.91
C ARG A 516 -3.27 -8.96 2.33
N SER A 517 -2.29 -9.87 2.22
CA SER A 517 -0.90 -9.53 2.55
C SER A 517 -0.30 -8.52 1.57
N GLY A 518 -0.53 -8.69 0.27
CA GLY A 518 -0.05 -7.74 -0.75
C GLY A 518 -0.63 -6.34 -0.57
N PHE A 519 -1.95 -6.25 -0.33
CA PHE A 519 -2.66 -5.01 -0.06
C PHE A 519 -2.18 -4.33 1.21
N LEU A 520 -1.92 -5.10 2.28
CA LEU A 520 -1.37 -4.55 3.52
C LEU A 520 0.01 -3.92 3.30
N TYR A 521 0.92 -4.61 2.63
CA TYR A 521 2.25 -4.06 2.33
C TYR A 521 2.16 -2.82 1.43
N LEU A 522 1.31 -2.85 0.41
CA LEU A 522 1.10 -1.69 -0.47
C LEU A 522 0.49 -0.50 0.29
N ASN A 523 -0.43 -0.77 1.23
CA ASN A 523 -1.04 0.24 2.09
C ASN A 523 0.03 0.94 2.95
N LEU A 524 0.83 0.13 3.66
CA LEU A 524 1.90 0.63 4.52
C LEU A 524 2.97 1.38 3.73
N ALA A 525 3.32 0.89 2.52
CA ALA A 525 4.24 1.59 1.61
C ALA A 525 3.71 2.99 1.28
N LEU A 526 2.43 3.08 0.91
CA LEU A 526 1.80 4.35 0.55
C LEU A 526 1.69 5.32 1.75
N ILE A 527 1.30 4.83 2.93
CA ILE A 527 1.29 5.62 4.16
C ILE A 527 2.71 6.15 4.43
N GLY A 528 3.72 5.28 4.42
CA GLY A 528 5.11 5.67 4.64
C GLY A 528 5.61 6.71 3.63
N GLY A 529 5.31 6.53 2.34
CA GLY A 529 5.71 7.46 1.28
C GLY A 529 5.02 8.83 1.37
N THR A 530 3.71 8.85 1.65
CA THR A 530 2.96 10.11 1.82
C THR A 530 3.39 10.87 3.07
N VAL A 531 3.60 10.18 4.19
CA VAL A 531 4.12 10.76 5.44
C VAL A 531 5.54 11.27 5.27
N ALA A 532 6.43 10.52 4.60
CA ALA A 532 7.78 10.99 4.29
C ALA A 532 7.76 12.27 3.45
N LEU A 533 6.93 12.32 2.41
CA LEU A 533 6.81 13.51 1.58
C LEU A 533 6.32 14.72 2.41
N LEU A 534 5.31 14.55 3.25
CA LEU A 534 4.85 15.61 4.16
C LEU A 534 5.95 16.04 5.15
N ALA A 535 6.69 15.10 5.73
CA ALA A 535 7.78 15.40 6.65
C ALA A 535 8.92 16.19 5.98
N LEU A 536 9.28 15.83 4.73
CA LEU A 536 10.28 16.54 3.94
C LEU A 536 9.82 17.95 3.55
N LEU A 537 8.56 18.09 3.13
CA LEU A 537 7.98 19.40 2.79
C LEU A 537 7.87 20.30 4.03
N ALA A 538 7.62 19.71 5.20
CA ALA A 538 7.53 20.44 6.45
C ALA A 538 8.86 21.09 6.88
N ILE A 539 10.02 20.63 6.40
CA ILE A 539 11.34 21.22 6.74
C ILE A 539 11.39 22.73 6.42
N ARG A 540 10.73 23.16 5.33
CA ARG A 540 10.63 24.56 4.93
C ARG A 540 9.42 25.31 5.50
N GLY A 541 8.70 24.71 6.45
CA GLY A 541 7.43 25.19 6.98
C GLY A 541 6.22 24.54 6.28
N PHE A 542 5.16 24.33 7.06
CA PHE A 542 3.90 23.74 6.60
C PHE A 542 3.08 24.76 5.82
N SER A 543 2.92 24.52 4.52
CA SER A 543 2.00 25.28 3.67
C SER A 543 0.78 24.42 3.31
N PRO A 544 -0.43 25.01 3.13
CA PRO A 544 -1.59 24.28 2.64
C PRO A 544 -1.32 23.51 1.34
N PHE A 545 -0.45 24.04 0.47
CA PHE A 545 -0.06 23.40 -0.79
C PHE A 545 0.64 22.04 -0.60
N ASP A 546 1.28 21.81 0.55
CA ASP A 546 1.97 20.55 0.81
C ASP A 546 1.01 19.36 0.89
N PHE A 547 -0.23 19.59 1.33
CA PHE A 547 -1.30 18.58 1.30
C PHE A 547 -1.73 18.23 -0.11
N PHE A 548 -1.81 19.23 -0.98
CA PHE A 548 -2.12 19.01 -2.38
C PHE A 548 -1.01 18.16 -3.04
N LEU A 549 0.26 18.53 -2.82
CA LEU A 549 1.40 17.80 -3.39
C LEU A 549 1.51 16.37 -2.84
N ALA A 550 1.30 16.19 -1.53
CA ALA A 550 1.24 14.86 -0.92
C ALA A 550 0.06 14.03 -1.45
N GLY A 551 -1.09 14.66 -1.73
CA GLY A 551 -2.25 14.02 -2.33
C GLY A 551 -2.00 13.53 -3.76
N LEU A 552 -1.06 14.11 -4.49
CA LEU A 552 -0.68 13.64 -5.83
C LEU A 552 0.20 12.39 -5.80
N LEU A 553 0.90 12.11 -4.70
CA LEU A 553 1.81 10.95 -4.65
C LEU A 553 1.09 9.61 -4.87
N PRO A 554 -0.02 9.27 -4.18
CA PRO A 554 -0.75 8.02 -4.41
C PRO A 554 -1.19 7.76 -5.86
N PRO A 555 -1.87 8.69 -6.56
CA PRO A 555 -2.30 8.42 -7.94
C PRO A 555 -1.11 8.21 -8.87
N PHE A 556 -0.04 9.01 -8.80
CA PHE A 556 1.13 8.82 -9.66
C PHE A 556 1.86 7.51 -9.36
N TYR A 557 2.12 7.24 -8.07
CA TYR A 557 2.84 6.05 -7.64
C TYR A 557 2.07 4.75 -7.96
N LEU A 558 0.79 4.67 -7.62
CA LEU A 558 0.00 3.46 -7.85
C LEU A 558 -0.34 3.25 -9.33
N THR A 559 -0.52 4.32 -10.11
CA THR A 559 -0.69 4.19 -11.57
C THR A 559 0.58 3.65 -12.21
N GLY A 560 1.75 4.18 -11.87
CA GLY A 560 3.04 3.67 -12.35
C GLY A 560 3.25 2.19 -11.99
N LEU A 561 2.94 1.83 -10.74
CA LEU A 561 3.02 0.44 -10.27
C LEU A 561 2.05 -0.48 -11.03
N SER A 562 0.83 -0.01 -11.30
CA SER A 562 -0.18 -0.77 -12.04
C SER A 562 0.25 -1.02 -13.48
N LEU A 563 0.78 -0.01 -14.17
CA LEU A 563 1.33 -0.15 -15.52
C LEU A 563 2.48 -1.17 -15.54
N PHE A 564 3.34 -1.14 -14.52
CA PHE A 564 4.43 -2.11 -14.37
C PHE A 564 3.91 -3.56 -14.21
N PHE A 565 2.90 -3.80 -13.36
CA PHE A 565 2.29 -5.13 -13.22
C PHE A 565 1.62 -5.59 -14.51
N MET A 566 0.79 -4.74 -15.13
CA MET A 566 0.10 -5.05 -16.39
C MET A 566 1.08 -5.44 -17.50
N TYR A 567 2.18 -4.70 -17.64
CA TYR A 567 3.20 -5.03 -18.62
C TYR A 567 3.81 -6.43 -18.38
N ASN A 568 4.20 -6.73 -17.14
CA ASN A 568 4.77 -8.03 -16.79
C ASN A 568 3.78 -9.19 -16.98
N ASP A 569 2.50 -8.97 -16.69
CA ASP A 569 1.45 -9.97 -16.89
C ASP A 569 1.21 -10.25 -18.38
N LEU A 570 1.21 -9.22 -19.24
CA LEU A 570 1.12 -9.39 -20.70
C LEU A 570 2.31 -10.15 -21.26
N VAL A 571 3.53 -9.89 -20.76
CA VAL A 571 4.73 -10.67 -21.11
C VAL A 571 4.58 -12.12 -20.68
N PHE A 572 4.08 -12.38 -19.47
CA PHE A 572 3.86 -13.72 -18.97
C PHE A 572 2.87 -14.51 -19.85
N LEU A 573 1.73 -13.90 -20.20
CA LEU A 573 0.72 -14.51 -21.07
C LEU A 573 1.28 -14.81 -22.47
N LYS A 574 2.04 -13.88 -23.05
CA LYS A 574 2.72 -14.09 -24.33
C LYS A 574 3.70 -15.26 -24.26
N ASN A 575 4.53 -15.33 -23.21
CA ASN A 575 5.48 -16.42 -23.03
C ASN A 575 4.77 -17.76 -22.80
N ARG A 576 3.64 -17.78 -22.07
CA ARG A 576 2.82 -18.99 -21.86
C ARG A 576 2.23 -19.52 -23.17
N MET A 577 1.73 -18.62 -24.01
CA MET A 577 1.25 -18.97 -25.35
C MET A 577 2.41 -19.52 -26.22
N GLN A 578 3.58 -18.88 -26.22
CA GLN A 578 4.75 -19.37 -26.96
C GLN A 578 5.25 -20.74 -26.46
N ARG A 579 5.19 -21.01 -25.15
CA ARG A 579 5.48 -22.34 -24.60
C ARG A 579 4.48 -23.40 -25.08
N ALA A 580 3.19 -23.07 -25.15
CA ALA A 580 2.19 -23.99 -25.69
C ALA A 580 2.46 -24.33 -27.16
N VAL A 581 2.89 -23.36 -27.97
CA VAL A 581 3.31 -23.58 -29.37
C VAL A 581 4.50 -24.56 -29.44
N ALA A 582 5.51 -24.37 -28.60
CA ALA A 582 6.67 -25.26 -28.57
C ALA A 582 6.29 -26.71 -28.18
N MET A 583 5.29 -26.89 -27.33
CA MET A 583 4.78 -28.23 -26.98
C MET A 583 4.05 -28.89 -28.15
N ILE A 584 3.29 -28.14 -28.94
CA ILE A 584 2.69 -28.66 -30.18
C ILE A 584 3.78 -29.13 -31.14
N ASP A 585 4.86 -28.36 -31.30
CA ASP A 585 6.01 -28.74 -32.15
C ASP A 585 6.66 -30.05 -31.67
N VAL A 586 6.86 -30.20 -30.36
CA VAL A 586 7.37 -31.46 -29.78
C VAL A 586 6.43 -32.64 -30.06
N ALA A 587 5.11 -32.47 -29.86
CA ALA A 587 4.14 -33.54 -30.12
C ALA A 587 4.07 -33.91 -31.62
N LEU A 588 4.13 -32.93 -32.52
CA LEU A 588 4.23 -33.14 -33.97
C LEU A 588 5.51 -33.89 -34.34
N LYS A 589 6.63 -33.56 -33.69
CA LYS A 589 7.90 -34.26 -33.89
C LYS A 589 7.83 -35.71 -33.42
N LYS A 590 7.27 -35.98 -32.23
CA LYS A 590 7.03 -37.36 -31.75
C LYS A 590 6.20 -38.18 -32.76
N ARG A 591 5.15 -37.59 -33.34
CA ARG A 591 4.33 -38.23 -34.38
C ARG A 591 5.12 -38.47 -35.67
N ALA A 592 5.92 -37.50 -36.12
CA ALA A 592 6.81 -37.66 -37.26
C ALA A 592 7.87 -38.75 -37.03
N ASP A 593 8.39 -38.90 -35.81
CA ASP A 593 9.38 -39.91 -35.42
C ASP A 593 8.81 -41.33 -35.42
N LEU A 594 7.48 -41.52 -35.32
CA LEU A 594 6.82 -42.82 -35.51
C LEU A 594 6.64 -43.23 -36.97
N THR A 595 6.73 -42.28 -37.91
CA THR A 595 6.51 -42.52 -39.34
C THR A 595 7.33 -43.68 -39.92
N PRO A 596 8.62 -43.87 -39.59
CA PRO A 596 9.41 -45.00 -40.10
C PRO A 596 8.82 -46.33 -39.68
N GLN A 597 8.42 -46.46 -38.41
CA GLN A 597 7.82 -47.68 -37.90
C GLN A 597 6.48 -47.98 -38.59
N LEU A 598 5.68 -46.94 -38.85
CA LEU A 598 4.44 -47.08 -39.63
C LEU A 598 4.73 -47.55 -41.07
N VAL A 599 5.71 -46.97 -41.74
CA VAL A 599 6.10 -47.34 -43.11
C VAL A 599 6.67 -48.75 -43.17
N ASP A 600 7.56 -49.12 -42.24
CA ASP A 600 8.23 -50.42 -42.23
C ASP A 600 7.23 -51.56 -42.00
N VAL A 601 6.29 -51.38 -41.06
CA VAL A 601 5.24 -52.36 -40.78
C VAL A 601 4.24 -52.43 -41.94
N THR A 602 3.88 -51.31 -42.56
CA THR A 602 2.99 -51.33 -43.73
C THR A 602 3.66 -52.01 -44.93
N ARG A 603 4.94 -51.71 -45.19
CA ARG A 603 5.73 -52.31 -46.28
C ARG A 603 5.92 -53.81 -46.11
N ALA A 604 6.11 -54.29 -44.88
CA ALA A 604 6.27 -55.71 -44.59
C ALA A 604 5.04 -56.55 -44.97
N TYR A 605 3.85 -55.94 -45.02
CA TYR A 605 2.59 -56.62 -45.36
C TYR A 605 2.04 -56.22 -46.74
N LEU A 606 2.43 -55.06 -47.29
CA LEU A 606 1.85 -54.48 -48.49
C LEU A 606 2.94 -53.90 -49.42
N GLU A 607 3.42 -54.71 -50.38
CA GLU A 607 4.49 -54.31 -51.32
C GLU A 607 4.04 -53.27 -52.38
N TYR A 608 2.74 -53.17 -52.69
CA TYR A 608 2.22 -52.40 -53.83
C TYR A 608 1.49 -51.08 -53.48
N GLU A 609 1.39 -50.67 -52.22
CA GLU A 609 0.68 -49.45 -51.78
C GLU A 609 1.57 -48.19 -51.82
N ARG A 610 1.90 -47.73 -53.04
CA ARG A 610 2.80 -46.57 -53.25
C ARG A 610 2.25 -45.24 -52.74
N ASP A 611 0.98 -44.94 -53.00
CA ASP A 611 0.33 -43.67 -52.60
C ASP A 611 0.31 -43.49 -51.08
N THR A 612 0.20 -44.60 -50.36
CA THR A 612 0.27 -44.64 -48.89
C THR A 612 1.67 -44.36 -48.40
N HIS A 613 2.68 -45.00 -49.00
CA HIS A 613 4.07 -44.75 -48.64
C HIS A 613 4.46 -43.29 -48.88
N GLU A 614 4.01 -42.70 -49.98
CA GLU A 614 4.23 -41.28 -50.27
C GLU A 614 3.57 -40.38 -49.22
N THR A 615 2.29 -40.60 -48.91
CA THR A 615 1.57 -39.80 -47.93
C THR A 615 2.14 -39.95 -46.52
N LEU A 616 2.54 -41.17 -46.11
CA LEU A 616 3.25 -41.39 -44.85
C LEU A 616 4.59 -40.64 -44.84
N THR A 617 5.36 -40.66 -45.93
CA THR A 617 6.63 -39.92 -45.99
C THR A 617 6.43 -38.41 -45.93
N THR A 618 5.29 -37.86 -46.39
CA THR A 618 4.98 -36.43 -46.22
C THR A 618 4.77 -36.04 -44.76
N MET A 619 4.42 -36.98 -43.87
CA MET A 619 4.26 -36.71 -42.43
C MET A 619 5.57 -36.26 -41.76
N ARG A 620 6.73 -36.60 -42.35
CA ARG A 620 8.04 -36.13 -41.88
C ARG A 620 8.34 -34.68 -42.25
N ALA A 621 7.70 -34.16 -43.30
CA ALA A 621 7.95 -32.83 -43.80
C ALA A 621 6.87 -31.87 -43.29
N GLN A 622 7.13 -31.26 -42.12
CA GLN A 622 6.62 -29.95 -41.68
C GLN A 622 6.67 -29.86 -40.15
N SER A 623 7.68 -29.17 -39.62
CA SER A 623 7.50 -28.36 -38.42
C SER A 623 7.82 -26.91 -38.79
N GLY A 624 6.93 -26.02 -38.38
CA GLY A 624 7.02 -24.61 -38.71
C GLY A 624 7.12 -23.74 -37.46
N LYS A 625 7.61 -22.52 -37.64
CA LYS A 625 7.71 -21.53 -36.56
C LYS A 625 6.47 -20.63 -36.48
N SER A 626 5.69 -20.54 -37.56
CA SER A 626 4.45 -19.76 -37.60
C SER A 626 3.23 -20.63 -37.26
N VAL A 627 2.16 -19.99 -36.76
CA VAL A 627 0.89 -20.68 -36.44
C VAL A 627 0.30 -21.32 -37.71
N GLU A 628 0.46 -20.67 -38.86
CA GLU A 628 0.00 -21.16 -40.16
C GLU A 628 0.75 -22.43 -40.57
N GLU A 629 2.08 -22.44 -40.44
CA GLU A 629 2.87 -23.64 -40.74
C GLU A 629 2.57 -24.78 -39.78
N ILE A 630 2.32 -24.48 -38.49
CA ILE A 630 1.90 -25.49 -37.50
C ILE A 630 0.52 -26.05 -37.86
N GLN A 631 -0.42 -25.21 -38.28
CA GLN A 631 -1.74 -25.64 -38.73
C GLN A 631 -1.64 -26.53 -39.97
N GLN A 632 -0.75 -26.20 -40.91
CA GLN A 632 -0.47 -27.03 -42.09
C GLN A 632 0.14 -28.37 -41.71
N GLY A 633 1.15 -28.38 -40.83
CA GLY A 633 1.76 -29.60 -40.31
C GLY A 633 0.78 -30.49 -39.53
N LEU A 634 -0.11 -29.88 -38.74
CA LEU A 634 -1.18 -30.61 -38.07
C LEU A 634 -2.09 -31.32 -39.07
N ALA A 635 -2.53 -30.63 -40.11
CA ALA A 635 -3.42 -31.16 -41.14
C ALA A 635 -2.75 -32.25 -42.00
N SER A 636 -1.50 -32.03 -42.43
CA SER A 636 -0.77 -32.98 -43.29
C SER A 636 -0.51 -34.31 -42.60
N GLN A 637 0.01 -34.29 -41.36
CA GLN A 637 0.22 -35.56 -40.67
C GLN A 637 -1.10 -36.15 -40.13
N ALA A 638 -2.15 -35.38 -39.85
CA ALA A 638 -3.46 -35.96 -39.53
C ALA A 638 -4.02 -36.76 -40.73
N ALA A 639 -3.87 -36.24 -41.95
CA ALA A 639 -4.25 -36.94 -43.18
C ALA A 639 -3.49 -38.27 -43.33
N GLY A 640 -2.16 -38.28 -43.10
CA GLY A 640 -1.36 -39.51 -43.15
C GLY A 640 -1.77 -40.55 -42.11
N VAL A 641 -2.12 -40.15 -40.87
CA VAL A 641 -2.61 -41.08 -39.84
C VAL A 641 -3.95 -41.67 -40.26
N SER A 642 -4.85 -40.85 -40.80
CA SER A 642 -6.18 -41.30 -41.25
C SER A 642 -6.09 -42.33 -42.39
N GLN A 643 -5.20 -42.09 -43.35
CA GLN A 643 -4.96 -43.01 -44.47
C GLN A 643 -4.34 -44.32 -43.97
N TRP A 644 -3.38 -44.25 -43.06
CA TRP A 644 -2.80 -45.45 -42.45
C TRP A 644 -3.85 -46.28 -41.69
N ARG A 645 -4.71 -45.64 -40.89
CA ARG A 645 -5.82 -46.33 -40.20
C ARG A 645 -6.78 -47.01 -41.18
N ALA A 646 -7.12 -46.34 -42.29
CA ALA A 646 -8.00 -46.93 -43.31
C ALA A 646 -7.40 -48.20 -43.93
N ILE A 647 -6.07 -48.26 -44.09
CA ILE A 647 -5.37 -49.43 -44.61
C ILE A 647 -5.34 -50.56 -43.60
N VAL A 648 -5.09 -50.26 -42.33
CA VAL A 648 -5.17 -51.27 -41.27
C VAL A 648 -6.57 -51.90 -41.22
N GLU A 649 -7.63 -51.12 -41.43
CA GLU A 649 -9.00 -51.66 -41.51
C GLU A 649 -9.27 -52.49 -42.78
N LYS A 650 -8.65 -52.13 -43.91
CA LYS A 650 -8.78 -52.87 -45.18
C LYS A 650 -8.08 -54.25 -45.15
N TYR A 651 -7.06 -54.44 -44.31
CA TYR A 651 -6.25 -55.66 -44.25
C TYR A 651 -6.30 -56.33 -42.87
N PRO A 652 -7.16 -57.34 -42.67
CA PRO A 652 -7.34 -58.02 -41.37
C PRO A 652 -6.06 -58.62 -40.79
N ASP A 653 -5.17 -59.14 -41.63
CA ASP A 653 -3.89 -59.73 -41.21
C ASP A 653 -2.96 -58.67 -40.59
N LEU A 654 -3.00 -57.44 -41.11
CA LEU A 654 -2.26 -56.30 -40.56
C LEU A 654 -2.88 -55.87 -39.22
N LYS A 655 -4.21 -55.83 -39.13
CA LYS A 655 -4.95 -55.49 -37.90
C LYS A 655 -4.71 -56.49 -36.75
N GLY A 656 -4.48 -57.76 -37.08
CA GLY A 656 -4.18 -58.82 -36.11
C GLY A 656 -2.77 -58.75 -35.52
N SER A 657 -1.84 -57.98 -36.11
CA SER A 657 -0.46 -57.87 -35.64
C SER A 657 -0.38 -57.09 -34.32
N GLN A 658 0.26 -57.70 -33.31
CA GLN A 658 0.51 -57.03 -32.02
C GLN A 658 1.29 -55.72 -32.17
N VAL A 659 2.21 -55.64 -33.13
CA VAL A 659 3.00 -54.43 -33.42
C VAL A 659 2.10 -53.32 -33.96
N VAL A 660 1.14 -53.65 -34.83
CA VAL A 660 0.17 -52.68 -35.38
C VAL A 660 -0.77 -52.20 -34.30
N GLN A 661 -1.25 -53.08 -33.42
CA GLN A 661 -2.10 -52.70 -32.29
C GLN A 661 -1.36 -51.76 -31.31
N GLN A 662 -0.07 -52.02 -31.05
CA GLN A 662 0.76 -51.14 -30.25
C GLN A 662 0.97 -49.77 -30.90
N LEU A 663 1.22 -49.74 -32.22
CA LEU A 663 1.35 -48.49 -32.99
C LEU A 663 0.03 -47.70 -33.04
N GLN A 664 -1.11 -48.37 -33.23
CA GLN A 664 -2.43 -47.75 -33.16
C GLN A 664 -2.70 -47.12 -31.79
N ARG A 665 -2.37 -47.83 -30.70
CA ARG A 665 -2.50 -47.30 -29.34
C ARG A 665 -1.63 -46.06 -29.14
N ARG A 666 -0.35 -46.14 -29.49
CA ARG A 666 0.60 -45.03 -29.37
C ARG A 666 0.21 -43.81 -30.23
N LEU A 667 -0.30 -44.04 -31.44
CA LEU A 667 -0.84 -42.97 -32.28
C LEU A 667 -2.09 -42.33 -31.65
N THR A 668 -2.97 -43.12 -31.05
CA THR A 668 -4.16 -42.61 -30.36
C THR A 668 -3.77 -41.75 -29.15
N GLU A 669 -2.78 -42.20 -28.37
CA GLU A 669 -2.20 -41.42 -27.27
C GLU A 669 -1.60 -40.10 -27.77
N LEU A 670 -0.84 -40.10 -28.87
CA LEU A 670 -0.28 -38.89 -29.45
C LEU A 670 -1.34 -37.95 -30.03
N GLU A 671 -2.40 -38.47 -30.67
CA GLU A 671 -3.51 -37.61 -31.16
C GLU A 671 -4.24 -36.94 -29.99
N ASN A 672 -4.43 -37.66 -28.87
CA ASN A 672 -4.96 -37.06 -27.65
C ASN A 672 -4.00 -35.99 -27.08
N GLU A 673 -2.69 -36.26 -27.00
CA GLU A 673 -1.67 -35.28 -26.57
C GLU A 673 -1.70 -34.01 -27.44
N ILE A 674 -1.77 -34.17 -28.78
CA ILE A 674 -1.87 -33.07 -29.74
C ILE A 674 -3.17 -32.28 -29.54
N ALA A 675 -4.30 -32.97 -29.34
CA ALA A 675 -5.59 -32.31 -29.08
C ALA A 675 -5.53 -31.45 -27.81
N PHE A 676 -4.97 -31.98 -26.72
CA PHE A 676 -4.78 -31.24 -25.48
C PHE A 676 -3.83 -30.05 -25.63
N CYS A 677 -2.71 -30.21 -26.34
CA CYS A 677 -1.78 -29.12 -26.61
C CYS A 677 -2.41 -27.99 -27.43
N ARG A 678 -3.25 -28.32 -28.43
CA ARG A 678 -4.02 -27.33 -29.21
C ARG A 678 -5.04 -26.59 -28.35
N GLN A 679 -5.76 -27.30 -27.50
CA GLN A 679 -6.67 -26.68 -26.54
C GLN A 679 -5.92 -25.73 -25.60
N SER A 680 -4.82 -26.19 -25.00
CA SER A 680 -3.97 -25.36 -24.12
C SER A 680 -3.45 -24.11 -24.80
N TYR A 681 -3.06 -24.19 -26.09
CA TYR A 681 -2.68 -23.03 -26.88
C TYR A 681 -3.84 -22.07 -27.11
N ASN A 682 -5.00 -22.58 -27.52
CA ASN A 682 -6.19 -21.76 -27.77
C ASN A 682 -6.67 -21.05 -26.50
N ASP A 683 -6.68 -21.74 -25.36
CA ASP A 683 -7.02 -21.16 -24.05
C ASP A 683 -6.03 -20.04 -23.66
N ALA A 684 -4.73 -20.25 -23.90
CA ALA A 684 -3.70 -19.25 -23.66
C ALA A 684 -3.84 -18.04 -24.61
N ALA A 685 -4.13 -18.29 -25.89
CA ALA A 685 -4.35 -17.25 -26.90
C ALA A 685 -5.61 -16.44 -26.60
N GLU A 686 -6.69 -17.08 -26.12
CA GLU A 686 -7.93 -16.42 -25.73
C GLU A 686 -7.71 -15.46 -24.57
N ARG A 687 -7.04 -15.94 -23.50
CA ARG A 687 -6.69 -15.10 -22.35
C ARG A 687 -5.81 -13.93 -22.76
N TYR A 688 -4.77 -14.18 -23.56
CA TYR A 688 -3.90 -13.13 -24.08
C TYR A 688 -4.67 -12.10 -24.93
N ASN A 689 -5.51 -12.54 -25.88
CA ASN A 689 -6.34 -11.69 -26.74
C ASN A 689 -7.36 -10.86 -25.95
N THR A 690 -8.00 -11.48 -24.95
CA THR A 690 -8.94 -10.81 -24.06
C THR A 690 -8.25 -9.71 -23.26
N ARG A 691 -7.07 -9.99 -22.70
CA ARG A 691 -6.31 -9.02 -21.90
C ARG A 691 -5.85 -7.83 -22.75
N ILE A 692 -5.26 -8.05 -23.92
CA ILE A 692 -4.84 -6.93 -24.79
C ILE A 692 -6.03 -6.11 -25.33
N GLY A 693 -7.25 -6.67 -25.32
CA GLY A 693 -8.47 -6.04 -25.81
C GLY A 693 -9.35 -5.36 -24.74
N THR A 694 -9.01 -5.48 -23.46
CA THR A 694 -9.84 -4.97 -22.34
C THR A 694 -9.16 -3.82 -21.61
N LEU A 695 -9.95 -2.87 -21.09
CA LEU A 695 -9.44 -1.82 -20.21
C LEU A 695 -9.24 -2.39 -18.80
N PRO A 696 -8.13 -2.06 -18.10
CA PRO A 696 -7.13 -1.04 -18.43
C PRO A 696 -5.94 -1.51 -19.30
N ASP A 697 -5.74 -2.82 -19.46
CA ASP A 697 -4.58 -3.42 -20.15
C ASP A 697 -4.37 -2.89 -21.59
N LEU A 698 -5.46 -2.52 -22.29
CA LEU A 698 -5.43 -1.88 -23.60
C LEU A 698 -4.52 -0.63 -23.66
N LEU A 699 -4.41 0.12 -22.56
CA LEU A 699 -3.57 1.32 -22.45
C LEU A 699 -2.08 0.99 -22.50
N VAL A 700 -1.70 -0.22 -22.09
CA VAL A 700 -0.33 -0.75 -22.19
C VAL A 700 -0.15 -1.54 -23.49
N ALA A 701 -1.14 -2.32 -23.90
CA ALA A 701 -1.03 -3.20 -25.06
C ALA A 701 -0.76 -2.44 -26.37
N LYS A 702 -1.49 -1.34 -26.63
CA LYS A 702 -1.38 -0.57 -27.88
C LYS A 702 -0.02 0.13 -28.05
N PRO A 703 0.48 0.94 -27.10
CA PRO A 703 1.75 1.65 -27.26
C PRO A 703 2.96 0.71 -27.37
N PHE A 704 2.90 -0.47 -26.75
CA PHE A 704 3.98 -1.46 -26.77
C PHE A 704 3.86 -2.48 -27.92
N GLY A 705 2.88 -2.33 -28.82
CA GLY A 705 2.78 -3.11 -30.04
C GLY A 705 2.34 -4.57 -29.85
N TYR A 706 1.61 -4.88 -28.77
CA TYR A 706 1.00 -6.20 -28.58
C TYR A 706 -0.09 -6.43 -29.64
N LYS A 707 0.01 -7.56 -30.36
CA LYS A 707 -0.92 -7.94 -31.44
C LYS A 707 -1.73 -9.17 -31.03
N PRO A 708 -3.00 -9.27 -31.46
CA PRO A 708 -3.79 -10.48 -31.25
C PRO A 708 -3.15 -11.72 -31.87
N ALA A 709 -3.19 -12.83 -31.13
CA ALA A 709 -2.81 -14.15 -31.59
C ALA A 709 -3.94 -14.81 -32.38
N ARG A 710 -3.59 -15.64 -33.37
CA ARG A 710 -4.54 -16.45 -34.13
C ARG A 710 -4.81 -17.76 -33.38
N TYR A 711 -6.05 -18.24 -33.42
CA TYR A 711 -6.40 -19.56 -32.90
C TYR A 711 -5.99 -20.67 -33.88
N LEU A 712 -5.70 -21.85 -33.35
CA LEU A 712 -5.60 -23.08 -34.14
C LEU A 712 -7.00 -23.65 -34.35
N ALA A 713 -7.35 -23.95 -35.60
CA ALA A 713 -8.68 -24.47 -35.95
C ALA A 713 -8.91 -25.84 -35.31
N TYR A 714 -10.15 -26.20 -34.92
CA TYR A 714 -10.49 -27.52 -34.40
C TYR A 714 -10.65 -28.55 -35.54
N GLY A 715 -10.07 -29.73 -35.35
CA GLY A 715 -10.32 -30.91 -36.18
C GLY A 715 -10.77 -32.03 -35.26
N ALA A 716 -12.05 -32.41 -35.41
CA ALA A 716 -12.87 -33.48 -34.81
C ALA A 716 -12.33 -34.38 -33.66
N GLU A 717 -13.21 -34.51 -32.65
CA GLU A 717 -13.43 -35.57 -31.63
C GLU A 717 -12.25 -36.07 -30.77
N VAL A 718 -12.27 -35.68 -29.49
CA VAL A 718 -11.53 -36.36 -28.41
C VAL A 718 -12.13 -37.75 -28.23
N HIS A 719 -11.40 -38.79 -28.61
CA HIS A 719 -11.81 -40.17 -28.32
C HIS A 719 -11.65 -40.43 -26.82
N SER A 720 -12.75 -40.49 -26.09
CA SER A 720 -12.75 -40.89 -24.68
C SER A 720 -12.12 -42.27 -24.54
N VAL A 721 -11.15 -42.40 -23.62
CA VAL A 721 -10.57 -43.70 -23.24
C VAL A 721 -11.73 -44.59 -22.74
N PRO A 722 -11.99 -45.75 -23.33
CA PRO A 722 -12.98 -46.66 -22.78
C PRO A 722 -12.48 -47.12 -21.41
N SER A 723 -13.24 -46.78 -20.36
CA SER A 723 -13.03 -47.35 -19.03
C SER A 723 -13.17 -48.86 -19.15
N ALA A 724 -12.07 -49.59 -18.98
CA ALA A 724 -12.13 -51.02 -18.85
C ALA A 724 -12.87 -51.35 -17.56
N ASN A 725 -14.19 -51.60 -17.66
CA ASN A 725 -14.90 -52.40 -16.69
C ASN A 725 -14.30 -53.81 -16.79
N VAL A 726 -13.32 -54.09 -15.94
CA VAL A 726 -12.96 -55.46 -15.62
C VAL A 726 -13.99 -55.92 -14.61
N GLU A 727 -15.12 -56.43 -15.09
CA GLU A 727 -15.89 -57.40 -14.33
C GLU A 727 -15.10 -58.70 -14.34
N ALA A 728 -14.53 -59.05 -13.18
CA ALA A 728 -14.17 -60.42 -12.80
C ALA A 728 -14.20 -60.52 -11.27
#